data_AF-A0A0C3BM83-F1
#
_entry.id   AF-A0A0C3BM83-F1
#
_cell.length_a   1.000
_cell.length_b   1.000
_cell.length_c   1.000
_cell.angle_alpha   90.00
_cell.angle_beta   90.00
_cell.angle_gamma   90.00
#
_symmetry.space_group_name_H-M   'P 1'
#
loop_
_entity.id
_entity.type
_entity.pdbx_description
1 polymer ?
#
loop_
_entity_poly.entity_id
_entity_poly.type
_entity_poly.pdbx_seq_one_letter_code
_entity_poly.pdbx_strand_id
1 'polypeptide(L)'
;MQLETAKKSRDLLEVEWFRYKASMAPIRKCPEEILLMVFEYYLSKNPRLVRRLLLVCRQWYQLAISAPRLWNRILIYVGEEWDVDNACKSIRMWVERCLTRSKPLLLDITLDFSVIGDPVTKIRSKIVKSLYEELNGDVIDLVNDWAATLHVDTLDDPDVISVYQFHHLFDLLNILVGHNGKNMSRWRSLELHLPDMGPVAMEITQRLTYPATSLNRLYWIDTSCLSNYIEGDYQYPLSTLRSLESLDVPDPLDLSFLDIQHSSVNNLKIRAQRCWSSVALNMFTQLQELEIIFEYAYPSLEAEFVTLPSLRRLILKGWLSNLGDAKFQVPVLDMLCISRGSINGPFSHPRVHAIRLTLEFDWHQYPYLRYAFDQLRSYLHAVLVQYQNTVHIHLPLHLKENALEILGELKAASILSSSLESPMATHSTSSDPPEIRKKLEVLQLQHELIEKLRSRISTAELECVRLETEILEYRASVAPIRRCPQELLLMFFKYYTYENPRLIRRLLLVCKQWYELAISSPRLWNRIPIEFNPEWDVESACDLIKKRLEKCIDLSGSLPLELSLDFGNFVSPEELIRSKIHGDLLDYIQIDEYDAFDAWADSLNVDLLNDPEVMSACQTHHLYELLRILIGEDGDIMAQWGTLRLDLPTDPELAVGIMELFSHATPSLVRLTINHIRDMRGDFVSLTGIIFPDLSALEHLEVSNGTDLQIFKLNPPSMQNLTFKDMKSCDASIFTPFTRLQQLDVHSWPDYPSEGYALSRGIVHLPELRRLSIRGPVIDFGTFEFHVPVLDKLHLSRSHVKASCIYPKVQSSRISWGLEDVWASNWTSDKIKLDIRAILLQYRSATELQLPSRLREMVLALLKELKSDDTWLSALRFINLEAEDGTVLETIEVQEI
;
A
#
# COMPACT_ATOMS: atom_id res chain seq x y z
N MET A 1 -15.49 14.56 -49.35
CA MET A 1 -14.53 15.02 -50.39
C MET A 1 -14.06 16.47 -50.18
N GLN A 2 -14.82 17.54 -50.48
CA GLN A 2 -14.33 18.93 -50.31
C GLN A 2 -13.93 19.29 -48.87
N LEU A 3 -14.70 18.82 -47.86
CA LEU A 3 -14.36 18.98 -46.44
C LEU A 3 -13.07 18.21 -46.05
N GLU A 4 -12.81 17.09 -46.70
CA GLU A 4 -11.64 16.24 -46.47
C GLU A 4 -10.38 16.86 -47.10
N THR A 5 -10.52 17.45 -48.28
CA THR A 5 -9.46 18.23 -48.93
C THR A 5 -9.11 19.48 -48.12
N ALA A 6 -10.11 20.17 -47.56
CA ALA A 6 -9.88 21.33 -46.69
C ALA A 6 -9.18 20.97 -45.37
N LYS A 7 -9.56 19.84 -44.74
CA LYS A 7 -8.87 19.31 -43.55
C LYS A 7 -7.41 18.98 -43.86
N LYS A 8 -7.14 18.25 -44.97
CA LYS A 8 -5.77 17.93 -45.40
C LYS A 8 -4.93 19.17 -45.67
N SER A 9 -5.48 20.21 -46.32
CA SER A 9 -4.74 21.45 -46.58
C SER A 9 -4.48 22.25 -45.30
N ARG A 10 -5.42 22.30 -44.36
CA ARG A 10 -5.20 22.94 -43.05
C ARG A 10 -4.09 22.22 -42.28
N ASP A 11 -4.15 20.90 -42.19
CA ASP A 11 -3.15 20.11 -41.46
C ASP A 11 -1.75 20.25 -42.11
N LEU A 12 -1.68 20.36 -43.45
CA LEU A 12 -0.43 20.60 -44.17
C LEU A 12 0.13 22.01 -43.91
N LEU A 13 -0.72 23.03 -43.91
CA LEU A 13 -0.33 24.42 -43.62
C LEU A 13 0.05 24.62 -42.15
N GLU A 14 -0.59 23.91 -41.21
CA GLU A 14 -0.18 23.90 -39.80
C GLU A 14 1.23 23.31 -39.66
N VAL A 15 1.51 22.17 -40.32
CA VAL A 15 2.85 21.56 -40.32
C VAL A 15 3.90 22.50 -40.93
N GLU A 16 3.59 23.17 -42.05
CA GLU A 16 4.50 24.15 -42.67
C GLU A 16 4.72 25.39 -41.80
N TRP A 17 3.66 25.90 -41.16
CA TRP A 17 3.74 27.02 -40.23
C TRP A 17 4.57 26.68 -39.00
N PHE A 18 4.40 25.48 -38.41
CA PHE A 18 5.24 25.02 -37.31
C PHE A 18 6.71 24.85 -37.73
N ARG A 19 6.98 24.36 -38.96
CA ARG A 19 8.36 24.32 -39.50
C ARG A 19 8.94 25.71 -39.68
N TYR A 20 8.18 26.65 -40.22
CA TYR A 20 8.61 28.03 -40.43
C TYR A 20 8.89 28.74 -39.09
N LYS A 21 7.95 28.67 -38.14
CA LYS A 21 8.11 29.23 -36.78
C LYS A 21 9.30 28.61 -36.04
N ALA A 22 9.50 27.30 -36.17
CA ALA A 22 10.68 26.61 -35.63
C ALA A 22 11.99 27.02 -36.32
N SER A 23 11.96 27.35 -37.63
CA SER A 23 13.12 27.85 -38.38
C SER A 23 13.48 29.30 -38.03
N MET A 24 12.49 30.09 -37.60
CA MET A 24 12.64 31.48 -37.18
C MET A 24 13.02 31.63 -35.70
N ALA A 25 13.01 30.54 -34.93
CA ALA A 25 13.40 30.56 -33.53
C ALA A 25 14.85 31.11 -33.38
N PRO A 26 15.08 32.20 -32.62
CA PRO A 26 16.39 32.84 -32.48
C PRO A 26 17.50 31.87 -32.06
N ILE A 27 17.13 30.80 -31.37
CA ILE A 27 18.02 29.78 -30.82
C ILE A 27 18.79 28.98 -31.90
N ARG A 28 18.28 28.91 -33.15
CA ARG A 28 18.98 28.27 -34.27
C ARG A 28 20.10 29.13 -34.87
N LYS A 29 20.13 30.43 -34.55
CA LYS A 29 21.20 31.36 -34.97
C LYS A 29 22.28 31.53 -33.90
N CYS A 30 22.12 30.90 -32.74
CA CYS A 30 23.09 30.97 -31.67
C CYS A 30 24.34 30.15 -32.05
N PRO A 31 25.55 30.71 -31.94
CA PRO A 31 26.79 29.94 -32.15
C PRO A 31 26.84 28.71 -31.24
N GLU A 32 27.42 27.63 -31.74
CA GLU A 32 27.48 26.34 -31.04
C GLU A 32 28.20 26.46 -29.70
N GLU A 33 29.20 27.33 -29.60
CA GLU A 33 29.98 27.59 -28.39
C GLU A 33 29.12 28.20 -27.28
N ILE A 34 28.26 29.16 -27.64
CA ILE A 34 27.35 29.82 -26.69
C ILE A 34 26.29 28.84 -26.22
N LEU A 35 25.73 28.03 -27.12
CA LEU A 35 24.79 26.96 -26.75
C LEU A 35 25.44 25.95 -25.79
N LEU A 36 26.70 25.57 -26.04
CA LEU A 36 27.43 24.66 -25.16
C LEU A 36 27.69 25.28 -23.79
N MET A 37 28.03 26.57 -23.70
CA MET A 37 28.14 27.27 -22.40
C MET A 37 26.80 27.30 -21.64
N VAL A 38 25.70 27.54 -22.35
CA VAL A 38 24.35 27.49 -21.76
C VAL A 38 24.02 26.08 -21.29
N PHE A 39 24.37 25.05 -22.06
CA PHE A 39 24.19 23.65 -21.65
C PHE A 39 25.02 23.32 -20.42
N GLU A 40 26.29 23.70 -20.38
CA GLU A 40 27.17 23.50 -19.22
C GLU A 40 26.60 24.18 -17.97
N TYR A 41 26.13 25.43 -18.09
CA TYR A 41 25.49 26.14 -17.00
C TYR A 41 24.19 25.44 -16.55
N TYR A 42 23.33 25.07 -17.49
CA TYR A 42 22.06 24.37 -17.20
C TYR A 42 22.27 23.02 -16.51
N LEU A 43 23.28 22.26 -16.97
CA LEU A 43 23.62 20.94 -16.42
C LEU A 43 24.48 21.02 -15.15
N SER A 44 24.99 22.20 -14.77
CA SER A 44 25.90 22.34 -13.63
C SER A 44 25.27 21.91 -12.31
N LYS A 45 23.96 22.11 -12.15
CA LYS A 45 23.19 21.72 -10.96
C LYS A 45 22.67 20.27 -11.02
N ASN A 46 22.29 19.82 -12.22
CA ASN A 46 21.77 18.47 -12.40
C ASN A 46 22.15 17.92 -13.80
N PRO A 47 23.21 17.09 -13.88
CA PRO A 47 23.71 16.59 -15.16
C PRO A 47 22.74 15.59 -15.83
N ARG A 48 21.76 15.03 -15.11
CA ARG A 48 20.74 14.12 -15.68
C ARG A 48 19.79 14.83 -16.65
N LEU A 49 19.66 16.16 -16.53
CA LEU A 49 18.83 16.98 -17.42
C LEU A 49 19.35 17.01 -18.86
N VAL A 50 20.53 16.44 -19.15
CA VAL A 50 21.02 16.24 -20.52
C VAL A 50 20.02 15.47 -21.37
N ARG A 51 19.24 14.54 -20.77
CA ARG A 51 18.14 13.83 -21.47
C ARG A 51 17.11 14.79 -22.05
N ARG A 52 16.79 15.89 -21.36
CA ARG A 52 15.86 16.92 -21.87
C ARG A 52 16.46 17.65 -23.07
N LEU A 53 17.76 17.97 -23.04
CA LEU A 53 18.45 18.61 -24.16
C LEU A 53 18.41 17.74 -25.43
N LEU A 54 18.51 16.41 -25.27
CA LEU A 54 18.42 15.46 -26.39
C LEU A 54 17.04 15.44 -27.06
N LEU A 55 15.98 15.89 -26.37
CA LEU A 55 14.61 15.88 -26.87
C LEU A 55 14.19 17.20 -27.55
N VAL A 56 14.98 18.28 -27.43
CA VAL A 56 14.57 19.61 -27.91
C VAL A 56 14.56 19.69 -29.44
N CYS A 57 15.69 19.47 -30.09
CA CYS A 57 15.80 19.46 -31.55
C CYS A 57 17.05 18.71 -32.02
N ARG A 58 17.12 18.39 -33.31
CA ARG A 58 18.25 17.66 -33.91
C ARG A 58 19.60 18.34 -33.69
N GLN A 59 19.67 19.67 -33.76
CA GLN A 59 20.92 20.41 -33.53
C GLN A 59 21.40 20.25 -32.08
N TRP A 60 20.49 20.40 -31.10
CA TRP A 60 20.80 20.24 -29.68
C TRP A 60 21.22 18.82 -29.35
N TYR A 61 20.54 17.83 -29.94
CA TYR A 61 20.94 16.42 -29.84
C TYR A 61 22.38 16.22 -30.34
N GLN A 62 22.71 16.70 -31.53
CA GLN A 62 24.05 16.52 -32.11
C GLN A 62 25.13 17.24 -31.29
N LEU A 63 24.87 18.47 -30.84
CA LEU A 63 25.77 19.22 -29.97
C LEU A 63 25.99 18.52 -28.63
N ALA A 64 24.90 18.09 -27.98
CA ALA A 64 24.98 17.42 -26.71
C ALA A 64 25.74 16.10 -26.80
N ILE A 65 25.51 15.30 -27.85
CA ILE A 65 26.17 14.00 -28.06
C ILE A 65 27.64 14.17 -28.45
N SER A 66 27.99 15.20 -29.22
CA SER A 66 29.36 15.41 -29.70
C SER A 66 30.29 16.07 -28.69
N ALA A 67 29.76 16.70 -27.64
CA ALA A 67 30.53 17.41 -26.60
C ALA A 67 30.81 16.52 -25.36
N PRO A 68 32.00 15.90 -25.22
CA PRO A 68 32.27 14.93 -24.14
C PRO A 68 32.21 15.56 -22.74
N ARG A 69 32.49 16.87 -22.66
CA ARG A 69 32.44 17.70 -21.43
C ARG A 69 31.05 17.80 -20.79
N LEU A 70 29.97 17.54 -21.53
CA LEU A 70 28.62 17.50 -20.95
C LEU A 70 28.32 16.16 -20.25
N TRP A 71 29.17 15.15 -20.44
CA TRP A 71 29.00 13.78 -19.98
C TRP A 71 30.02 13.38 -18.91
N ASN A 72 30.92 14.27 -18.52
CA ASN A 72 31.97 13.96 -17.55
C ASN A 72 31.55 14.18 -16.10
N ARG A 73 30.34 14.70 -15.84
CA ARG A 73 29.76 14.84 -14.50
C ARG A 73 28.73 13.75 -14.25
N ILE A 74 28.94 12.95 -13.21
CA ILE A 74 28.07 11.84 -12.84
C ILE A 74 27.55 12.05 -11.41
N LEU A 75 26.32 12.55 -11.30
CA LEU A 75 25.49 12.54 -10.10
C LEU A 75 24.63 11.26 -9.99
N ILE A 76 24.96 10.43 -9.01
CA ILE A 76 24.12 9.32 -8.52
C ILE A 76 23.42 9.81 -7.25
N TYR A 77 22.16 10.21 -7.41
CA TYR A 77 21.23 10.46 -6.32
C TYR A 77 20.10 9.44 -6.40
N VAL A 78 19.92 8.69 -5.31
CA VAL A 78 18.79 7.79 -5.06
C VAL A 78 17.87 8.56 -4.12
N GLY A 79 16.77 9.09 -4.65
CA GLY A 79 15.91 10.01 -3.89
C GLY A 79 15.15 9.33 -2.75
N GLU A 80 14.19 10.05 -2.16
CA GLU A 80 13.26 9.53 -1.13
C GLU A 80 12.32 8.43 -1.65
N GLU A 81 12.39 8.12 -2.95
CA GLU A 81 11.59 7.07 -3.56
C GLU A 81 12.02 5.69 -3.02
N TRP A 82 11.04 4.92 -2.58
CA TRP A 82 11.18 3.58 -2.01
C TRP A 82 11.78 2.56 -2.98
N ASP A 83 11.61 2.83 -4.27
CA ASP A 83 12.03 1.94 -5.34
C ASP A 83 13.46 2.25 -5.76
N VAL A 84 14.38 2.00 -4.83
CA VAL A 84 15.83 2.10 -5.05
C VAL A 84 16.22 1.33 -6.31
N ASP A 85 15.58 0.20 -6.55
CA ASP A 85 15.79 -0.66 -7.71
C ASP A 85 15.43 0.00 -9.03
N ASN A 86 14.21 0.54 -9.19
CA ASN A 86 13.82 1.22 -10.42
C ASN A 86 14.56 2.54 -10.61
N ALA A 87 14.86 3.25 -9.52
CA ALA A 87 15.77 4.39 -9.55
C ALA A 87 17.13 3.96 -10.12
N CYS A 88 17.73 2.91 -9.57
CA CYS A 88 19.03 2.38 -10.02
C CYS A 88 19.01 1.89 -11.46
N LYS A 89 17.95 1.20 -11.93
CA LYS A 89 17.79 0.80 -13.34
C LYS A 89 17.77 2.00 -14.28
N SER A 90 17.05 3.07 -13.93
CA SER A 90 17.01 4.31 -14.73
C SER A 90 18.36 5.03 -14.73
N ILE A 91 19.06 5.04 -13.59
CA ILE A 91 20.36 5.70 -13.42
C ILE A 91 21.46 4.93 -14.15
N ARG A 92 21.44 3.60 -14.11
CA ARG A 92 22.40 2.71 -14.78
C ARG A 92 22.60 3.05 -16.25
N MET A 93 21.51 3.10 -17.01
CA MET A 93 21.58 3.45 -18.43
C MET A 93 22.18 4.85 -18.67
N TRP A 94 22.03 5.77 -17.73
CA TRP A 94 22.64 7.09 -17.83
C TRP A 94 24.12 7.07 -17.49
N VAL A 95 24.53 6.37 -16.43
CA VAL A 95 25.95 6.20 -16.06
C VAL A 95 26.73 5.55 -17.20
N GLU A 96 26.23 4.47 -17.79
CA GLU A 96 26.86 3.80 -18.95
C GLU A 96 27.07 4.77 -20.14
N ARG A 97 26.07 5.62 -20.40
CA ARG A 97 26.17 6.66 -21.44
C ARG A 97 27.19 7.74 -21.09
N CYS A 98 27.27 8.17 -19.83
CA CYS A 98 28.27 9.13 -19.36
C CYS A 98 29.68 8.56 -19.51
N LEU A 99 29.91 7.32 -19.06
CA LEU A 99 31.20 6.63 -19.17
C LEU A 99 31.66 6.48 -20.62
N THR A 100 30.73 6.16 -21.53
CA THR A 100 31.01 6.01 -22.97
C THR A 100 31.27 7.36 -23.65
N ARG A 101 30.44 8.38 -23.37
CA ARG A 101 30.46 9.67 -24.10
C ARG A 101 31.46 10.68 -23.59
N SER A 102 31.90 10.56 -22.34
CA SER A 102 32.96 11.40 -21.76
C SER A 102 34.34 11.14 -22.41
N LYS A 103 34.52 10.05 -23.17
CA LYS A 103 35.77 9.67 -23.85
C LYS A 103 36.94 9.62 -22.85
N PRO A 104 38.18 10.16 -23.05
CA PRO A 104 39.23 10.07 -22.03
C PRO A 104 39.14 11.21 -21.00
N LEU A 105 38.08 12.04 -20.99
CA LEU A 105 37.98 13.13 -20.01
C LEU A 105 37.91 12.57 -18.58
N LEU A 106 38.48 13.33 -17.66
CA LEU A 106 38.35 13.04 -16.24
C LEU A 106 36.93 13.34 -15.75
N LEU A 107 36.48 12.53 -14.79
CA LEU A 107 35.11 12.50 -14.32
C LEU A 107 34.96 13.24 -12.98
N ASP A 108 33.92 14.05 -12.85
CA ASP A 108 33.47 14.55 -11.55
C ASP A 108 32.30 13.68 -11.10
N ILE A 109 32.49 12.95 -9.99
CA ILE A 109 31.50 12.02 -9.46
C ILE A 109 30.89 12.61 -8.20
N THR A 110 29.56 12.60 -8.10
CA THR A 110 28.81 12.86 -6.88
C THR A 110 27.92 11.66 -6.61
N LEU A 111 28.13 11.01 -5.48
CA LEU A 111 27.37 9.88 -4.95
C LEU A 111 26.64 10.39 -3.72
N ASP A 112 25.32 10.48 -3.80
CA ASP A 112 24.48 10.92 -2.70
C ASP A 112 23.47 9.83 -2.34
N PHE A 113 23.77 9.16 -1.24
CA PHE A 113 23.02 8.08 -0.63
C PHE A 113 22.49 8.44 0.75
N SER A 114 22.59 9.71 1.16
CA SER A 114 22.14 10.20 2.47
C SER A 114 20.65 9.95 2.74
N VAL A 115 19.86 9.89 1.66
CA VAL A 115 18.41 9.69 1.68
C VAL A 115 18.01 8.22 1.77
N ILE A 116 18.97 7.28 1.64
CA ILE A 116 18.71 5.86 1.86
C ILE A 116 18.56 5.64 3.37
N GLY A 117 17.34 5.90 3.85
CA GLY A 117 16.95 5.63 5.22
C GLY A 117 16.87 4.13 5.51
N ASP A 118 16.95 3.82 6.79
CA ASP A 118 16.79 2.49 7.35
C ASP A 118 15.48 1.81 6.89
N PRO A 119 15.53 0.60 6.28
CA PRO A 119 14.38 -0.18 5.86
C PRO A 119 13.37 -0.37 6.97
N VAL A 120 13.82 -0.55 8.22
CA VAL A 120 12.93 -0.70 9.37
C VAL A 120 12.12 0.58 9.60
N THR A 121 12.80 1.72 9.69
CA THR A 121 12.17 3.04 9.82
C THR A 121 11.23 3.34 8.66
N LYS A 122 11.61 2.95 7.44
CA LYS A 122 10.78 3.07 6.25
C LYS A 122 9.53 2.19 6.39
N ILE A 123 9.66 0.88 6.58
CA ILE A 123 8.54 -0.06 6.75
C ILE A 123 7.59 0.44 7.84
N ARG A 124 8.12 0.86 8.99
CA ARG A 124 7.33 1.52 10.05
C ARG A 124 6.58 2.74 9.54
N SER A 125 7.25 3.67 8.88
CA SER A 125 6.61 4.86 8.31
C SER A 125 5.53 4.51 7.28
N LYS A 126 5.71 3.45 6.50
CA LYS A 126 4.69 3.00 5.54
C LYS A 126 3.50 2.36 6.24
N ILE A 127 3.72 1.48 7.21
CA ILE A 127 2.66 0.91 8.05
C ILE A 127 1.86 2.04 8.71
N VAL A 128 2.57 2.98 9.35
CA VAL A 128 1.96 4.16 9.97
C VAL A 128 1.17 4.96 8.93
N LYS A 129 1.72 5.22 7.75
CA LYS A 129 1.04 5.98 6.70
C LYS A 129 -0.20 5.25 6.16
N SER A 130 -0.09 3.95 5.93
CA SER A 130 -1.17 3.10 5.44
C SER A 130 -2.34 3.04 6.42
N LEU A 131 -2.02 2.99 7.71
CA LEU A 131 -3.03 3.08 8.78
C LEU A 131 -3.53 4.51 8.96
N TYR A 132 -2.69 5.54 8.79
CA TYR A 132 -3.05 6.96 8.90
C TYR A 132 -4.10 7.38 7.87
N GLU A 133 -4.02 6.88 6.64
CA GLU A 133 -5.00 7.21 5.60
C GLU A 133 -6.41 6.71 5.94
N GLU A 134 -6.52 5.72 6.84
CA GLU A 134 -7.79 5.07 7.22
C GLU A 134 -8.23 5.40 8.66
N LEU A 135 -7.31 5.71 9.57
CA LEU A 135 -7.58 5.96 10.98
C LEU A 135 -7.71 7.47 11.28
N ASN A 136 -8.61 7.82 12.18
CA ASN A 136 -8.78 9.20 12.64
C ASN A 136 -7.53 9.71 13.40
N GLY A 137 -7.27 11.01 13.31
CA GLY A 137 -6.02 11.62 13.78
C GLY A 137 -5.70 11.47 15.27
N ASP A 138 -6.66 11.11 16.11
CA ASP A 138 -6.43 10.91 17.55
C ASP A 138 -5.69 9.58 17.86
N VAL A 139 -5.69 8.62 16.93
CA VAL A 139 -5.11 7.27 17.10
C VAL A 139 -3.62 7.22 16.67
N ILE A 140 -3.09 8.33 16.14
CA ILE A 140 -1.76 8.39 15.53
C ILE A 140 -0.65 8.04 16.53
N ASP A 141 -0.73 8.57 17.75
CA ASP A 141 0.31 8.35 18.75
C ASP A 141 0.37 6.88 19.16
N LEU A 142 -0.78 6.21 19.27
CA LEU A 142 -0.87 4.78 19.57
C LEU A 142 -0.31 3.91 18.43
N VAL A 143 -0.64 4.23 17.18
CA VAL A 143 -0.11 3.51 16.01
C VAL A 143 1.40 3.70 15.88
N ASN A 144 1.91 4.90 16.18
CA ASN A 144 3.34 5.16 16.21
C ASN A 144 4.04 4.39 17.32
N ASP A 145 3.47 4.36 18.53
CA ASP A 145 3.99 3.60 19.66
C ASP A 145 3.99 2.09 19.34
N TRP A 146 2.90 1.56 18.80
CA TRP A 146 2.82 0.18 18.35
C TRP A 146 3.83 -0.13 17.24
N ALA A 147 3.93 0.73 16.21
CA ALA A 147 4.91 0.59 15.14
C ALA A 147 6.35 0.62 15.67
N ALA A 148 6.62 1.40 16.72
CA ALA A 148 7.90 1.41 17.41
C ALA A 148 8.18 0.10 18.18
N THR A 149 7.14 -0.59 18.67
CA THR A 149 7.28 -1.93 19.28
C THR A 149 7.41 -3.07 18.28
N LEU A 150 7.13 -2.83 16.98
CA LEU A 150 7.37 -3.83 15.96
C LEU A 150 8.85 -4.19 15.95
N HIS A 151 9.15 -5.42 16.36
CA HIS A 151 10.44 -6.07 16.19
C HIS A 151 10.64 -6.41 14.71
N VAL A 152 10.65 -5.39 13.84
CA VAL A 152 11.06 -5.52 12.44
C VAL A 152 12.48 -6.08 12.38
N ASP A 153 13.27 -5.92 13.45
CA ASP A 153 14.56 -6.55 13.63
C ASP A 153 14.53 -8.10 13.59
N THR A 154 13.35 -8.73 13.71
CA THR A 154 13.21 -10.18 13.46
C THR A 154 13.20 -10.55 11.97
N LEU A 155 12.97 -9.55 11.10
CA LEU A 155 13.27 -9.62 9.67
C LEU A 155 14.75 -9.25 9.37
N ASP A 156 15.54 -8.84 10.37
CA ASP A 156 16.99 -8.58 10.23
C ASP A 156 17.81 -9.88 10.22
N ASP A 157 17.33 -10.94 9.58
CA ASP A 157 18.32 -11.77 8.91
C ASP A 157 18.97 -10.84 7.86
N PRO A 158 20.24 -10.45 8.00
CA PRO A 158 20.89 -9.50 7.10
C PRO A 158 20.78 -9.94 5.64
N ASP A 159 20.54 -11.22 5.38
CA ASP A 159 20.30 -11.79 4.06
C ASP A 159 18.92 -11.46 3.47
N VAL A 160 17.88 -11.18 4.27
CA VAL A 160 16.48 -11.03 3.82
C VAL A 160 16.16 -9.59 3.37
N ILE A 161 16.35 -8.58 4.22
CA ILE A 161 15.98 -7.19 3.89
C ILE A 161 17.12 -6.39 3.23
N SER A 162 18.38 -6.63 3.63
CA SER A 162 19.46 -5.66 3.40
C SER A 162 20.31 -5.89 2.15
N VAL A 163 20.43 -7.12 1.62
CA VAL A 163 21.35 -7.38 0.51
C VAL A 163 20.66 -7.29 -0.85
N TYR A 164 19.38 -7.69 -0.95
CA TYR A 164 18.69 -7.79 -2.23
C TYR A 164 18.14 -6.44 -2.73
N GLN A 165 17.60 -5.59 -1.85
CA GLN A 165 17.06 -4.27 -2.23
C GLN A 165 18.15 -3.30 -2.76
N PHE A 166 19.42 -3.55 -2.42
CA PHE A 166 20.55 -2.75 -2.89
C PHE A 166 21.35 -3.44 -3.99
N HIS A 167 20.94 -4.62 -4.48
CA HIS A 167 21.66 -5.31 -5.55
C HIS A 167 21.84 -4.41 -6.78
N HIS A 168 20.79 -3.69 -7.21
CA HIS A 168 20.91 -2.77 -8.34
C HIS A 168 21.75 -1.53 -8.05
N LEU A 169 21.80 -1.07 -6.78
CA LEU A 169 22.72 -0.03 -6.36
C LEU A 169 24.17 -0.51 -6.46
N PHE A 170 24.44 -1.73 -6.00
CA PHE A 170 25.76 -2.35 -6.06
C PHE A 170 26.20 -2.64 -7.49
N ASP A 171 25.30 -3.13 -8.35
CA ASP A 171 25.53 -3.24 -9.79
C ASP A 171 25.88 -1.88 -10.41
N LEU A 172 25.14 -0.84 -10.04
CA LEU A 172 25.36 0.52 -10.52
C LEU A 172 26.74 1.04 -10.11
N LEU A 173 27.16 0.80 -8.86
CA LEU A 173 28.50 1.13 -8.36
C LEU A 173 29.57 0.32 -9.09
N ASN A 174 29.37 -0.97 -9.32
CA ASN A 174 30.28 -1.82 -10.08
C ASN A 174 30.49 -1.30 -11.52
N ILE A 175 29.42 -0.83 -12.17
CA ILE A 175 29.50 -0.19 -13.50
C ILE A 175 30.28 1.12 -13.44
N LEU A 176 30.01 1.94 -12.43
CA LEU A 176 30.67 3.23 -12.24
C LEU A 176 32.17 3.07 -12.00
N VAL A 177 32.56 2.11 -11.15
CA VAL A 177 33.94 1.75 -10.81
C VAL A 177 34.64 1.09 -12.00
N GLY A 178 33.89 0.29 -12.76
CA GLY A 178 34.38 -0.51 -13.87
C GLY A 178 35.17 -1.73 -13.38
N HIS A 179 35.34 -2.70 -14.27
CA HIS A 179 36.12 -3.90 -13.96
C HIS A 179 37.54 -3.53 -13.50
N ASN A 180 37.92 -3.96 -12.29
CA ASN A 180 39.19 -3.67 -11.63
C ASN A 180 39.50 -2.16 -11.47
N GLY A 181 38.49 -1.32 -11.25
CA GLY A 181 38.68 0.13 -11.03
C GLY A 181 39.08 0.92 -12.26
N LYS A 182 38.93 0.35 -13.47
CA LYS A 182 39.34 0.99 -14.74
C LYS A 182 38.71 2.38 -14.94
N ASN A 183 37.49 2.61 -14.45
CA ASN A 183 36.85 3.92 -14.57
C ASN A 183 37.26 4.85 -13.42
N MET A 184 37.56 4.33 -12.23
CA MET A 184 38.07 5.11 -11.08
C MET A 184 39.39 5.82 -11.38
N SER A 185 40.26 5.23 -12.20
CA SER A 185 41.50 5.90 -12.61
C SER A 185 41.28 7.19 -13.40
N ARG A 186 40.06 7.44 -13.90
CA ARG A 186 39.65 8.67 -14.58
C ARG A 186 38.92 9.65 -13.68
N TRP A 187 38.69 9.35 -12.41
CA TRP A 187 37.97 10.26 -11.51
C TRP A 187 38.88 11.44 -11.17
N ARG A 188 38.40 12.66 -11.38
CA ARG A 188 39.05 13.91 -10.96
C ARG A 188 38.56 14.32 -9.59
N SER A 189 37.25 14.32 -9.38
CA SER A 189 36.66 14.58 -8.08
C SER A 189 35.62 13.55 -7.69
N LEU A 190 35.52 13.27 -6.40
CA LEU A 190 34.50 12.43 -5.80
C LEU A 190 33.86 13.21 -4.66
N GLU A 191 32.55 13.34 -4.69
CA GLU A 191 31.72 13.79 -3.58
C GLU A 191 30.87 12.62 -3.13
N LEU A 192 30.98 12.20 -1.88
CA LEU A 192 30.36 11.00 -1.33
C LEU A 192 29.55 11.37 -0.09
N HIS A 193 28.24 11.16 -0.15
CA HIS A 193 27.32 11.23 0.98
C HIS A 193 26.83 9.81 1.22
N LEU A 194 27.20 9.22 2.36
CA LEU A 194 26.84 7.85 2.72
C LEU A 194 25.48 7.81 3.44
N PRO A 195 24.77 6.66 3.42
CA PRO A 195 23.59 6.49 4.24
C PRO A 195 23.96 6.37 5.72
N ASP A 196 23.05 6.73 6.61
CA ASP A 196 23.18 6.53 8.06
C ASP A 196 23.26 5.03 8.44
N MET A 197 22.87 4.14 7.52
CA MET A 197 22.97 2.70 7.70
C MET A 197 24.41 2.20 7.58
N GLY A 198 25.00 1.79 8.70
CA GLY A 198 26.35 1.25 8.78
C GLY A 198 26.68 0.14 7.77
N PRO A 199 25.88 -0.95 7.67
CA PRO A 199 26.17 -2.04 6.74
C PRO A 199 26.16 -1.61 5.27
N VAL A 200 25.17 -0.82 4.85
CA VAL A 200 25.08 -0.34 3.46
C VAL A 200 26.19 0.66 3.15
N ALA A 201 26.49 1.58 4.08
CA ALA A 201 27.61 2.51 3.96
C ALA A 201 28.95 1.75 3.84
N MET A 202 29.13 0.69 4.63
CA MET A 202 30.31 -0.18 4.57
C MET A 202 30.42 -0.88 3.21
N GLU A 203 29.32 -1.46 2.72
CA GLU A 203 29.26 -2.20 1.46
C GLU A 203 29.48 -1.27 0.24
N ILE A 204 29.00 -0.03 0.32
CA ILE A 204 29.31 1.04 -0.65
C ILE A 204 30.81 1.37 -0.63
N THR A 205 31.40 1.58 0.55
CA THR A 205 32.82 1.94 0.67
C THR A 205 33.75 0.81 0.22
N GLN A 206 33.41 -0.45 0.50
CA GLN A 206 34.15 -1.62 0.02
C GLN A 206 34.22 -1.71 -1.51
N ARG A 207 33.17 -1.30 -2.23
CA ARG A 207 33.19 -1.24 -3.70
C ARG A 207 34.06 -0.12 -4.26
N LEU A 208 34.41 0.87 -3.43
CA LEU A 208 35.25 2.02 -3.78
C LEU A 208 36.73 1.80 -3.38
N THR A 209 37.18 0.56 -3.20
CA THR A 209 38.56 0.23 -2.75
C THR A 209 39.63 0.33 -3.84
N TYR A 210 39.27 0.47 -5.11
CA TYR A 210 40.24 0.47 -6.22
C TYR A 210 41.06 1.78 -6.34
N PRO A 211 42.27 1.75 -6.95
CA PRO A 211 43.09 2.93 -7.13
C PRO A 211 42.46 4.03 -8.00
N ALA A 212 42.28 5.23 -7.42
CA ALA A 212 41.78 6.41 -8.12
C ALA A 212 42.92 7.39 -8.44
N THR A 213 43.83 6.99 -9.33
CA THR A 213 45.11 7.69 -9.57
C THR A 213 44.99 9.13 -10.07
N SER A 214 43.85 9.55 -10.62
CA SER A 214 43.63 10.92 -11.10
C SER A 214 42.81 11.78 -10.12
N LEU A 215 42.42 11.22 -8.96
CA LEU A 215 41.54 11.88 -8.01
C LEU A 215 42.32 12.98 -7.30
N ASN A 216 41.94 14.23 -7.55
CA ASN A 216 42.57 15.39 -6.93
C ASN A 216 41.67 16.11 -5.93
N ARG A 217 40.37 15.80 -5.90
CA ARG A 217 39.43 16.34 -4.91
C ARG A 217 38.53 15.24 -4.35
N LEU A 218 38.51 15.09 -3.04
CA LEU A 218 37.59 14.19 -2.33
C LEU A 218 36.76 15.01 -1.35
N TYR A 219 35.45 14.91 -1.45
CA TYR A 219 34.49 15.46 -0.51
C TYR A 219 33.73 14.28 0.09
N TRP A 220 33.83 14.10 1.39
CA TRP A 220 33.15 13.04 2.13
C TRP A 220 32.24 13.71 3.16
N ILE A 221 30.96 13.37 3.12
CA ILE A 221 29.92 13.91 3.99
C ILE A 221 29.27 12.73 4.73
N ASP A 222 29.22 12.85 6.05
CA ASP A 222 28.69 11.88 7.04
C ASP A 222 29.40 10.51 7.09
N THR A 223 30.16 10.28 8.16
CA THR A 223 30.82 8.99 8.49
C THR A 223 30.42 8.47 9.86
N SER A 224 29.46 9.13 10.50
CA SER A 224 29.07 8.84 11.88
C SER A 224 28.72 7.36 12.05
N CYS A 225 28.10 6.76 11.03
CA CYS A 225 27.74 5.35 10.95
C CYS A 225 28.95 4.41 10.84
N LEU A 226 29.99 4.73 10.08
CA LEU A 226 31.14 3.84 9.83
C LEU A 226 32.01 3.63 11.07
N SER A 227 32.15 4.67 11.89
CA SER A 227 33.02 4.64 13.08
C SER A 227 32.71 3.52 14.07
N ASN A 228 31.46 3.04 14.11
CA ASN A 228 31.02 1.98 15.04
C ASN A 228 31.30 0.56 14.53
N TYR A 229 31.65 0.37 13.25
CA TYR A 229 31.77 -0.95 12.61
C TYR A 229 33.21 -1.37 12.29
N ILE A 230 34.20 -0.49 12.47
CA ILE A 230 35.58 -0.70 11.99
C ILE A 230 36.49 -1.42 13.01
N GLU A 231 35.94 -2.14 14.00
CA GLU A 231 36.78 -2.97 14.90
C GLU A 231 37.37 -4.25 14.24
N GLY A 232 37.26 -4.43 12.92
CA GLY A 232 37.75 -5.60 12.17
C GLY A 232 38.80 -5.32 11.07
N ASP A 233 39.39 -6.38 10.51
CA ASP A 233 40.44 -6.42 9.46
C ASP A 233 39.99 -5.89 8.07
N TYR A 234 39.07 -4.93 8.01
CA TYR A 234 38.52 -4.44 6.75
C TYR A 234 39.55 -3.60 5.96
N GLN A 235 39.57 -3.80 4.64
CA GLN A 235 40.41 -3.00 3.75
C GLN A 235 39.89 -1.57 3.66
N TYR A 236 40.81 -0.61 3.77
CA TYR A 236 40.52 0.81 3.69
C TYR A 236 39.94 1.20 2.30
N PRO A 237 38.83 1.95 2.26
CA PRO A 237 38.28 2.45 1.00
C PRO A 237 39.23 3.44 0.33
N LEU A 238 39.19 3.50 -1.01
CA LEU A 238 40.02 4.38 -1.83
C LEU A 238 41.53 4.18 -1.61
N SER A 239 42.05 3.01 -1.97
CA SER A 239 43.50 2.76 -1.89
C SER A 239 44.31 3.66 -2.84
N THR A 240 45.49 4.11 -2.41
CA THR A 240 46.48 4.80 -3.26
C THR A 240 46.00 6.13 -3.88
N LEU A 241 45.60 7.09 -3.04
CA LEU A 241 45.24 8.46 -3.44
C LEU A 241 46.46 9.38 -3.60
N ARG A 242 47.33 9.08 -4.58
CA ARG A 242 48.63 9.79 -4.77
C ARG A 242 48.52 11.21 -5.32
N SER A 243 47.40 11.57 -5.94
CA SER A 243 47.21 12.86 -6.63
C SER A 243 46.22 13.79 -5.91
N LEU A 244 45.86 13.46 -4.67
CA LEU A 244 44.87 14.21 -3.92
C LEU A 244 45.44 15.58 -3.51
N GLU A 245 44.82 16.66 -4.00
CA GLU A 245 45.20 18.04 -3.71
C GLU A 245 44.24 18.70 -2.71
N SER A 246 42.97 18.31 -2.71
CA SER A 246 41.93 18.81 -1.81
C SER A 246 41.17 17.67 -1.16
N LEU A 247 40.99 17.75 0.16
CA LEU A 247 40.25 16.78 0.96
C LEU A 247 39.26 17.52 1.87
N ASP A 248 37.97 17.21 1.79
CA ASP A 248 36.92 17.64 2.73
C ASP A 248 36.37 16.38 3.40
N VAL A 249 36.61 16.22 4.69
CA VAL A 249 36.18 15.05 5.48
C VAL A 249 35.33 15.48 6.66
N PRO A 250 34.39 14.64 7.11
CA PRO A 250 33.60 14.92 8.28
C PRO A 250 34.49 14.80 9.52
N ASP A 251 34.98 13.62 9.92
CA ASP A 251 35.75 13.48 11.16
C ASP A 251 37.28 13.32 10.92
N PRO A 252 38.17 13.92 11.75
CA PRO A 252 39.60 13.67 11.69
C PRO A 252 40.01 12.21 11.96
N LEU A 253 39.21 11.42 12.69
CA LEU A 253 39.44 9.98 12.84
C LEU A 253 39.37 9.26 11.48
N ASP A 254 38.61 9.81 10.53
CA ASP A 254 38.44 9.22 9.21
C ASP A 254 39.69 9.33 8.32
N LEU A 255 40.64 10.20 8.69
CA LEU A 255 41.90 10.33 7.97
C LEU A 255 42.75 9.07 8.07
N SER A 256 42.56 8.27 9.13
CA SER A 256 43.22 6.96 9.27
C SER A 256 42.68 5.91 8.31
N PHE A 257 41.44 6.11 7.79
CA PHE A 257 40.81 5.19 6.84
C PHE A 257 41.19 5.47 5.38
N LEU A 258 42.02 6.48 5.12
CA LEU A 258 42.43 6.85 3.77
C LEU A 258 43.91 6.53 3.55
N ASP A 259 44.21 5.73 2.50
CA ASP A 259 45.58 5.54 2.01
C ASP A 259 45.99 6.72 1.12
N ILE A 260 46.23 7.86 1.77
CA ILE A 260 46.60 9.13 1.15
C ILE A 260 48.09 9.40 1.24
N GLN A 261 48.69 9.87 0.14
CA GLN A 261 50.02 10.43 0.18
C GLN A 261 49.95 11.84 0.78
N HIS A 262 50.08 11.95 2.11
CA HIS A 262 49.89 13.21 2.85
C HIS A 262 50.67 14.42 2.30
N SER A 263 51.79 14.20 1.60
CA SER A 263 52.58 15.26 0.96
C SER A 263 51.93 15.91 -0.26
N SER A 264 50.85 15.36 -0.84
CA SER A 264 50.19 15.94 -2.02
C SER A 264 49.04 16.88 -1.69
N VAL A 265 48.48 16.78 -0.48
CA VAL A 265 47.27 17.52 -0.09
C VAL A 265 47.62 18.96 0.27
N ASN A 266 47.12 19.90 -0.51
CA ASN A 266 47.32 21.34 -0.32
C ASN A 266 46.17 22.01 0.43
N ASN A 267 44.95 21.46 0.30
CA ASN A 267 43.75 21.98 0.95
C ASN A 267 43.07 20.87 1.74
N LEU A 268 42.86 21.09 3.03
CA LEU A 268 42.19 20.15 3.92
C LEU A 268 41.06 20.86 4.64
N LYS A 269 39.87 20.29 4.57
CA LYS A 269 38.69 20.73 5.28
C LYS A 269 38.18 19.59 6.15
N ILE A 270 37.91 19.88 7.41
CA ILE A 270 37.52 18.89 8.43
C ILE A 270 36.26 19.42 9.13
N ARG A 271 35.26 18.57 9.38
CA ARG A 271 34.08 18.90 10.19
C ARG A 271 34.10 18.17 11.54
N ALA A 272 34.95 18.61 12.45
CA ALA A 272 35.14 17.96 13.74
C ALA A 272 33.84 17.82 14.54
N GLN A 273 33.27 16.60 14.54
CA GLN A 273 32.14 16.20 15.37
C GLN A 273 32.60 15.55 16.69
N ARG A 274 33.69 14.77 16.67
CA ARG A 274 34.24 14.07 17.84
C ARG A 274 35.65 14.57 18.22
N CYS A 275 36.25 13.94 19.23
CA CYS A 275 37.59 14.26 19.72
C CYS A 275 38.65 14.13 18.62
N TRP A 276 39.53 15.12 18.54
CA TRP A 276 40.54 15.22 17.50
C TRP A 276 41.91 14.71 18.00
N SER A 277 42.49 13.72 17.32
CA SER A 277 43.93 13.42 17.44
C SER A 277 44.78 14.41 16.62
N SER A 278 45.55 15.25 17.32
CA SER A 278 46.46 16.23 16.73
C SER A 278 47.55 15.58 15.84
N VAL A 279 47.93 14.34 16.15
CA VAL A 279 48.97 13.57 15.48
C VAL A 279 48.67 13.38 13.99
N ALA A 280 47.40 13.19 13.63
CA ALA A 280 47.01 12.92 12.25
C ALA A 280 47.29 14.10 11.31
N LEU A 281 47.18 15.34 11.79
CA LEU A 281 47.47 16.53 10.98
C LEU A 281 48.95 16.70 10.66
N ASN A 282 49.83 16.27 11.56
CA ASN A 282 51.28 16.46 11.41
C ASN A 282 51.85 15.73 10.18
N MET A 283 51.09 14.80 9.62
CA MET A 283 51.45 14.10 8.39
C MET A 283 51.38 15.01 7.14
N PHE A 284 50.59 16.09 7.17
CA PHE A 284 50.33 16.97 6.01
C PHE A 284 51.34 18.12 5.89
N THR A 285 52.60 17.79 5.64
CA THR A 285 53.70 18.78 5.62
C THR A 285 53.59 19.83 4.50
N GLN A 286 52.86 19.56 3.42
CA GLN A 286 52.67 20.48 2.29
C GLN A 286 51.35 21.27 2.34
N LEU A 287 50.56 21.10 3.41
CA LEU A 287 49.25 21.72 3.52
C LEU A 287 49.35 23.25 3.48
N GLN A 288 48.62 23.88 2.56
CA GLN A 288 48.60 25.34 2.38
C GLN A 288 47.35 25.97 2.98
N GLU A 289 46.22 25.27 2.94
CA GLU A 289 44.94 25.71 3.48
C GLU A 289 44.31 24.63 4.36
N LEU A 290 43.95 25.01 5.59
CA LEU A 290 43.26 24.16 6.55
C LEU A 290 41.96 24.85 6.99
N GLU A 291 40.82 24.21 6.75
CA GLU A 291 39.52 24.64 7.26
C GLU A 291 39.00 23.61 8.27
N ILE A 292 38.67 24.03 9.49
CA ILE A 292 38.09 23.15 10.51
C ILE A 292 36.76 23.73 10.95
N ILE A 293 35.70 22.94 10.85
CA ILE A 293 34.34 23.29 11.25
C ILE A 293 33.98 22.46 12.48
N PHE A 294 33.77 23.10 13.63
CA PHE A 294 33.40 22.44 14.89
C PHE A 294 31.88 22.47 15.05
N GLU A 295 31.23 21.32 14.87
CA GLU A 295 29.77 21.22 14.92
C GLU A 295 29.22 21.13 16.36
N TYR A 296 29.99 20.58 17.32
CA TYR A 296 29.57 20.36 18.70
C TYR A 296 30.58 20.86 19.76
N ALA A 297 30.12 21.08 21.00
CA ALA A 297 30.86 21.80 22.06
C ALA A 297 31.88 20.97 22.89
N TYR A 298 32.02 19.66 22.63
CA TYR A 298 32.70 18.72 23.54
C TYR A 298 34.02 18.05 23.08
N PRO A 299 34.75 18.45 22.03
CA PRO A 299 36.00 17.78 21.70
C PRO A 299 37.08 18.17 22.74
N SER A 300 37.42 17.28 23.68
CA SER A 300 38.61 17.46 24.51
C SER A 300 39.83 17.28 23.62
N LEU A 301 40.63 18.35 23.44
CA LEU A 301 41.90 18.27 22.75
C LEU A 301 42.94 17.70 23.73
N GLU A 302 43.53 16.56 23.40
CA GLU A 302 44.77 16.15 24.08
C GLU A 302 45.88 17.16 23.72
N ALA A 303 46.60 17.64 24.73
CA ALA A 303 47.46 18.82 24.68
C ALA A 303 48.77 18.60 23.88
N GLU A 304 48.64 18.39 22.58
CA GLU A 304 49.75 18.12 21.67
C GLU A 304 49.97 19.25 20.64
N PHE A 305 51.17 19.27 20.04
CA PHE A 305 51.59 20.28 19.07
C PHE A 305 51.20 19.87 17.64
N VAL A 306 50.51 20.75 16.93
CA VAL A 306 50.21 20.61 15.49
C VAL A 306 51.22 21.40 14.69
N THR A 307 52.10 20.73 13.94
CA THR A 307 53.16 21.35 13.13
C THR A 307 52.81 21.28 11.64
N LEU A 308 52.51 22.41 11.02
CA LEU A 308 52.16 22.50 9.59
C LEU A 308 53.05 23.56 8.91
N PRO A 309 54.25 23.17 8.41
CA PRO A 309 55.30 24.10 8.01
C PRO A 309 54.99 24.90 6.74
N SER A 310 54.03 24.45 5.92
CA SER A 310 53.63 25.11 4.67
C SER A 310 52.29 25.85 4.76
N LEU A 311 51.65 25.88 5.94
CA LEU A 311 50.30 26.42 6.10
C LEU A 311 50.29 27.93 5.86
N ARG A 312 49.45 28.39 4.93
CA ARG A 312 49.26 29.81 4.62
C ARG A 312 47.90 30.31 5.09
N ARG A 313 46.88 29.47 5.03
CA ARG A 313 45.50 29.83 5.35
C ARG A 313 44.94 28.87 6.40
N LEU A 314 44.47 29.42 7.51
CA LEU A 314 43.78 28.65 8.56
C LEU A 314 42.38 29.24 8.73
N ILE A 315 41.36 28.42 8.56
CA ILE A 315 39.94 28.78 8.71
C ILE A 315 39.36 27.92 9.82
N LEU A 316 38.85 28.54 10.87
CA LEU A 316 38.22 27.86 12.02
C LEU A 316 36.77 28.31 12.08
N LYS A 317 35.81 27.40 12.04
CA LYS A 317 34.37 27.70 12.10
C LYS A 317 33.70 26.94 13.25
N GLY A 318 32.63 27.47 13.84
CA GLY A 318 31.78 26.73 14.79
C GLY A 318 32.10 26.93 16.28
N TRP A 319 32.03 25.86 17.09
CA TRP A 319 32.21 25.87 18.55
C TRP A 319 33.68 25.68 18.96
N LEU A 320 34.35 26.79 19.34
CA LEU A 320 35.81 26.83 19.56
C LEU A 320 36.26 26.74 21.03
N SER A 321 35.40 26.31 21.96
CA SER A 321 35.64 26.40 23.41
C SER A 321 36.94 25.74 23.90
N ASN A 322 37.39 24.68 23.22
CA ASN A 322 38.53 23.86 23.67
C ASN A 322 39.83 24.12 22.89
N LEU A 323 39.84 25.10 21.96
CA LEU A 323 40.95 25.27 21.03
C LEU A 323 42.26 25.77 21.67
N GLY A 324 42.22 26.43 22.82
CA GLY A 324 43.43 27.02 23.43
C GLY A 324 44.38 26.01 24.08
N ASP A 325 43.99 24.75 24.20
CA ASP A 325 44.93 23.67 24.53
C ASP A 325 45.74 23.21 23.31
N ALA A 326 45.25 23.45 22.09
CA ALA A 326 45.96 23.14 20.86
C ALA A 326 47.06 24.17 20.56
N LYS A 327 48.30 23.68 20.40
CA LYS A 327 49.45 24.52 20.03
C LYS A 327 49.80 24.32 18.57
N PHE A 328 49.44 25.28 17.73
CA PHE A 328 49.82 25.32 16.31
C PHE A 328 51.23 25.87 16.14
N GLN A 329 52.15 25.03 15.68
CA GLN A 329 53.48 25.43 15.19
C GLN A 329 53.42 25.58 13.67
N VAL A 330 53.00 26.77 13.23
CA VAL A 330 52.81 27.11 11.81
C VAL A 330 53.68 28.32 11.45
N PRO A 331 54.06 28.50 10.17
CA PRO A 331 54.71 29.73 9.72
C PRO A 331 53.74 30.91 9.90
N VAL A 332 54.22 32.12 9.57
CA VAL A 332 53.33 33.29 9.54
C VAL A 332 52.25 33.05 8.48
N LEU A 333 50.99 33.00 8.92
CA LEU A 333 49.84 32.75 8.05
C LEU A 333 49.56 33.97 7.16
N ASP A 334 49.26 33.76 5.89
CA ASP A 334 48.72 34.80 5.02
C ASP A 334 47.32 35.22 5.48
N MET A 335 46.52 34.25 5.96
CA MET A 335 45.16 34.46 6.45
C MET A 335 44.81 33.52 7.61
N LEU A 336 44.30 34.10 8.70
CA LEU A 336 43.57 33.39 9.75
C LEU A 336 42.11 33.84 9.67
N CYS A 337 41.18 32.94 9.40
CA CYS A 337 39.75 33.21 9.47
C CYS A 337 39.16 32.48 10.68
N ILE A 338 38.44 33.20 11.54
CA ILE A 338 37.74 32.61 12.68
C ILE A 338 36.27 32.98 12.56
N SER A 339 35.42 31.98 12.34
CA SER A 339 33.97 32.06 12.39
C SER A 339 33.44 31.37 13.64
N ARG A 340 32.62 32.04 14.43
CA ARG A 340 32.13 31.49 15.71
C ARG A 340 30.62 31.26 15.65
N GLY A 341 30.19 30.05 16.03
CA GLY A 341 28.77 29.68 16.13
C GLY A 341 28.14 30.01 17.49
N SER A 342 28.92 30.10 18.57
CA SER A 342 28.42 30.37 19.93
C SER A 342 29.45 31.11 20.79
N ILE A 343 29.01 32.16 21.51
CA ILE A 343 29.87 33.09 22.28
C ILE A 343 30.05 32.65 23.75
N ASN A 344 29.31 31.63 24.19
CA ASN A 344 29.33 31.17 25.57
C ASN A 344 30.62 30.39 25.88
N GLY A 345 31.43 30.91 26.80
CA GLY A 345 32.65 30.25 27.33
C GLY A 345 33.92 31.09 27.22
N PRO A 346 34.91 30.90 28.13
CA PRO A 346 36.19 31.59 28.09
C PRO A 346 36.91 31.28 26.76
N PHE A 347 37.41 32.32 26.11
CA PHE A 347 38.02 32.20 24.80
C PHE A 347 39.43 31.63 24.91
N SER A 348 39.65 30.50 24.26
CA SER A 348 40.92 29.81 24.21
C SER A 348 41.41 29.95 22.75
N HIS A 349 42.38 30.83 22.52
CA HIS A 349 42.77 31.25 21.17
C HIS A 349 43.99 30.47 20.67
N PRO A 350 44.06 30.14 19.37
CA PRO A 350 45.27 29.55 18.83
C PRO A 350 46.39 30.60 18.92
N ARG A 351 47.56 30.20 19.42
CA ARG A 351 48.74 31.09 19.47
C ARG A 351 49.47 31.05 18.13
N VAL A 352 48.88 31.66 17.10
CA VAL A 352 49.46 31.75 15.75
C VAL A 352 49.75 33.19 15.35
N HIS A 353 50.70 33.41 14.45
CA HIS A 353 50.96 34.72 13.84
C HIS A 353 50.34 34.75 12.44
N ALA A 354 49.57 35.79 12.11
CA ALA A 354 48.92 35.95 10.80
C ALA A 354 49.06 37.39 10.27
N ILE A 355 49.28 37.51 8.96
CA ILE A 355 49.32 38.78 8.20
C ILE A 355 47.93 39.36 8.02
N ARG A 356 46.90 38.50 7.91
CA ARG A 356 45.51 38.94 7.83
C ARG A 356 44.67 38.11 8.78
N LEU A 357 43.97 38.78 9.69
CA LEU A 357 42.93 38.16 10.50
C LEU A 357 41.55 38.55 9.96
N THR A 358 40.76 37.56 9.56
CA THR A 358 39.35 37.70 9.23
C THR A 358 38.52 37.13 10.38
N LEU A 359 37.63 37.95 10.94
CA LEU A 359 36.65 37.47 11.91
C LEU A 359 35.28 37.47 11.23
N GLU A 360 34.68 36.29 11.15
CA GLU A 360 33.31 36.07 10.69
C GLU A 360 32.45 35.70 11.89
N PHE A 361 31.17 36.03 11.84
CA PHE A 361 30.22 35.60 12.87
C PHE A 361 28.96 35.12 12.17
N ASP A 362 28.64 33.85 12.37
CA ASP A 362 27.45 33.24 11.79
C ASP A 362 26.31 33.30 12.82
N TRP A 363 25.50 34.37 12.76
CA TRP A 363 24.44 34.66 13.74
C TRP A 363 23.08 34.05 13.38
N HIS A 364 23.00 33.25 12.31
CA HIS A 364 21.73 32.85 11.74
C HIS A 364 20.92 31.84 12.59
N GLN A 365 21.39 31.42 13.77
CA GLN A 365 20.75 30.36 14.56
C GLN A 365 20.14 30.74 15.92
N TYR A 366 20.35 31.93 16.51
CA TYR A 366 19.78 32.23 17.86
C TYR A 366 19.36 33.70 18.11
N PRO A 367 18.14 33.96 18.64
CA PRO A 367 17.60 35.31 18.85
C PRO A 367 17.95 36.00 20.19
N TYR A 368 18.85 35.45 21.03
CA TYR A 368 19.16 36.01 22.36
C TYR A 368 20.23 37.13 22.30
N LEU A 369 19.81 38.34 21.93
CA LEU A 369 20.68 39.45 21.54
C LEU A 369 21.38 40.24 22.67
N ARG A 370 20.98 40.10 23.94
CA ARG A 370 21.48 41.02 24.99
C ARG A 370 22.68 40.51 25.80
N TYR A 371 22.77 39.21 26.08
CA TYR A 371 23.92 38.61 26.79
C TYR A 371 25.17 38.46 25.90
N ALA A 372 24.99 38.60 24.59
CA ALA A 372 26.03 38.40 23.59
C ALA A 372 27.00 39.60 23.45
N PHE A 373 26.59 40.82 23.85
CA PHE A 373 27.38 42.03 23.58
C PHE A 373 28.63 42.16 24.44
N ASP A 374 28.55 41.97 25.75
CA ASP A 374 29.73 42.05 26.62
C ASP A 374 30.71 40.90 26.34
N GLN A 375 30.20 39.74 25.93
CA GLN A 375 31.01 38.62 25.49
C GLN A 375 31.69 38.91 24.14
N LEU A 376 30.97 39.50 23.17
CA LEU A 376 31.52 39.95 21.88
C LEU A 376 32.58 41.04 22.08
N ARG A 377 32.32 42.00 22.98
CA ARG A 377 33.26 43.06 23.37
C ARG A 377 34.54 42.46 23.96
N SER A 378 34.39 41.57 24.96
CA SER A 378 35.52 40.86 25.58
C SER A 378 36.30 40.02 24.56
N TYR A 379 35.60 39.39 23.62
CA TYR A 379 36.17 38.62 22.53
C TYR A 379 36.99 39.48 21.56
N LEU A 380 36.39 40.55 21.02
CA LEU A 380 37.08 41.46 20.10
C LEU A 380 38.29 42.10 20.78
N HIS A 381 38.18 42.46 22.06
CA HIS A 381 39.31 42.97 22.83
C HIS A 381 40.44 41.93 22.96
N ALA A 382 40.14 40.69 23.39
CA ALA A 382 41.14 39.64 23.52
C ALA A 382 41.85 39.34 22.18
N VAL A 383 41.10 39.26 21.09
CA VAL A 383 41.63 39.02 19.74
C VAL A 383 42.49 40.19 19.26
N LEU A 384 42.03 41.44 19.41
CA LEU A 384 42.77 42.61 18.94
C LEU A 384 44.06 42.85 19.75
N VAL A 385 44.05 42.56 21.06
CA VAL A 385 45.25 42.60 21.91
C VAL A 385 46.29 41.58 21.45
N GLN A 386 45.84 40.40 20.96
CA GLN A 386 46.74 39.35 20.51
C GLN A 386 47.28 39.60 19.08
N TYR A 387 46.47 40.15 18.16
CA TYR A 387 46.76 40.24 16.73
C TYR A 387 47.00 41.67 16.22
N GLN A 388 47.73 42.48 17.00
CA GLN A 388 47.83 43.96 16.99
C GLN A 388 48.07 44.67 15.63
N ASN A 389 48.37 43.99 14.52
CA ASN A 389 48.91 44.64 13.32
C ASN A 389 48.11 44.52 12.02
N THR A 390 47.11 43.64 11.85
CA THR A 390 46.26 43.65 10.63
C THR A 390 44.97 42.81 10.81
N VAL A 391 43.85 43.47 11.12
CA VAL A 391 42.57 42.79 11.33
C VAL A 391 41.50 43.36 10.39
N HIS A 392 40.98 42.50 9.52
CA HIS A 392 39.78 42.78 8.72
C HIS A 392 38.59 42.12 9.40
N ILE A 393 37.78 42.92 10.10
CA ILE A 393 36.61 42.41 10.80
C ILE A 393 35.41 42.46 9.85
N HIS A 394 34.82 41.31 9.52
CA HIS A 394 33.59 41.23 8.75
C HIS A 394 32.41 41.07 9.71
N LEU A 395 31.67 42.16 9.93
CA LEU A 395 30.52 42.17 10.82
C LEU A 395 29.22 42.17 10.00
N PRO A 396 28.21 41.35 10.38
CA PRO A 396 26.89 41.41 9.77
C PRO A 396 26.30 42.83 9.82
N LEU A 397 25.59 43.24 8.76
CA LEU A 397 25.05 44.60 8.61
C LEU A 397 24.16 45.04 9.79
N HIS A 398 23.44 44.10 10.41
CA HIS A 398 22.54 44.38 11.53
C HIS A 398 23.27 44.66 12.86
N LEU A 399 24.58 44.35 12.96
CA LEU A 399 25.42 44.70 14.11
C LEU A 399 26.20 45.99 13.91
N LYS A 400 26.02 46.68 12.78
CA LYS A 400 26.82 47.85 12.38
C LYS A 400 26.90 48.92 13.47
N GLU A 401 25.80 49.24 14.14
CA GLU A 401 25.78 50.32 15.15
C GLU A 401 26.56 49.95 16.42
N ASN A 402 26.32 48.76 16.96
CA ASN A 402 27.01 48.28 18.16
C ASN A 402 28.48 47.92 17.88
N ALA A 403 28.77 47.48 16.65
CA ALA A 403 30.12 47.31 16.14
C ALA A 403 30.88 48.64 16.11
N LEU A 404 30.24 49.71 15.65
CA LEU A 404 30.84 51.05 15.63
C LEU A 404 31.10 51.58 17.05
N GLU A 405 30.24 51.25 18.02
CA GLU A 405 30.45 51.56 19.45
C GLU A 405 31.70 50.85 20.01
N ILE A 406 31.79 49.52 19.83
CA ILE A 406 32.95 48.73 20.26
C ILE A 406 34.23 49.18 19.56
N LEU A 407 34.19 49.44 18.25
CA LEU A 407 35.32 49.98 17.50
C LEU A 407 35.72 51.37 17.99
N GLY A 408 34.75 52.18 18.44
CA GLY A 408 34.99 53.48 19.07
C GLY A 408 35.70 53.37 20.42
N GLU A 409 35.28 52.44 21.29
CA GLU A 409 35.93 52.14 22.56
C GLU A 409 37.36 51.61 22.37
N LEU A 410 37.55 50.68 21.44
CA LEU A 410 38.86 50.12 21.11
C LEU A 410 39.79 51.19 20.53
N LYS A 411 39.26 52.10 19.71
CA LYS A 411 40.01 53.26 19.21
C LYS A 411 40.38 54.22 20.35
N ALA A 412 39.49 54.44 21.33
CA ALA A 412 39.77 55.25 22.51
C ALA A 412 40.83 54.61 23.42
N ALA A 413 40.88 53.28 23.49
CA ALA A 413 41.95 52.52 24.14
C ALA A 413 43.28 52.49 23.35
N SER A 414 43.37 53.24 22.24
CA SER A 414 44.54 53.28 21.32
C SER A 414 44.86 51.97 20.60
N ILE A 415 43.85 51.13 20.34
CA ILE A 415 44.01 49.80 19.73
C ILE A 415 43.81 49.80 18.18
N LEU A 416 43.17 50.81 17.57
CA LEU A 416 42.86 50.84 16.11
C LEU A 416 43.19 52.18 15.40
N SER A 417 43.63 52.13 14.13
CA SER A 417 44.05 53.30 13.33
C SER A 417 43.55 53.34 11.85
N SER A 418 42.28 53.72 11.54
CA SER A 418 41.80 54.35 10.24
C SER A 418 40.25 54.30 9.98
N SER A 419 39.71 54.89 8.87
CA SER A 419 38.31 55.36 8.59
C SER A 419 37.48 54.63 7.47
N LEU A 420 36.12 54.74 7.45
CA LEU A 420 35.14 54.01 6.58
C LEU A 420 34.10 54.93 5.84
N GLU A 421 33.70 54.63 4.57
CA GLU A 421 32.63 55.34 3.77
C GLU A 421 31.76 54.39 2.85
N SER A 422 30.52 54.78 2.45
CA SER A 422 29.55 53.99 1.59
C SER A 422 28.47 54.86 0.86
N PRO A 423 27.90 54.45 -0.31
CA PRO A 423 26.60 54.99 -0.78
C PRO A 423 25.57 54.07 -1.52
N MET A 424 24.28 54.35 -1.25
CA MET A 424 23.04 54.58 -2.08
C MET A 424 22.27 53.55 -2.97
N ALA A 425 20.95 53.83 -3.11
CA ALA A 425 19.86 53.12 -3.83
C ALA A 425 18.85 54.05 -4.60
N THR A 426 18.22 53.49 -5.66
CA THR A 426 16.83 53.54 -6.27
C THR A 426 16.08 54.75 -6.94
N HIS A 427 15.32 54.40 -8.03
CA HIS A 427 13.91 54.77 -8.47
C HIS A 427 13.64 55.39 -9.89
N SER A 428 12.43 55.13 -10.47
CA SER A 428 11.93 55.50 -11.84
C SER A 428 10.46 56.02 -11.84
N THR A 429 10.08 56.89 -12.80
CA THR A 429 8.76 57.58 -12.93
C THR A 429 8.28 57.87 -14.39
N SER A 430 6.94 57.82 -14.60
CA SER A 430 6.02 58.73 -15.37
C SER A 430 6.37 59.37 -16.75
N SER A 431 7.16 58.78 -17.64
CA SER A 431 7.48 59.39 -18.95
C SER A 431 7.45 58.42 -20.15
N ASP A 432 6.27 57.91 -20.50
CA ASP A 432 6.17 56.97 -21.64
C ASP A 432 5.81 57.64 -22.99
N PRO A 433 6.57 57.35 -24.09
CA PRO A 433 6.43 57.93 -25.44
C PRO A 433 5.09 57.70 -26.18
N PRO A 434 4.74 58.55 -27.17
CA PRO A 434 3.49 58.45 -27.95
C PRO A 434 3.34 57.13 -28.74
N GLU A 435 4.44 56.47 -29.11
CA GLU A 435 4.41 55.14 -29.74
C GLU A 435 3.89 54.06 -28.79
N ILE A 436 4.19 54.16 -27.48
CA ILE A 436 3.69 53.23 -26.46
C ILE A 436 2.19 53.46 -26.24
N ARG A 437 1.73 54.72 -26.24
CA ARG A 437 0.30 55.06 -26.14
C ARG A 437 -0.49 54.53 -27.34
N LYS A 438 0.00 54.70 -28.57
CA LYS A 438 -0.66 54.18 -29.78
C LYS A 438 -0.74 52.64 -29.77
N LYS A 439 0.28 51.96 -29.23
CA LYS A 439 0.24 50.51 -29.04
C LYS A 439 -0.75 50.09 -27.96
N LEU A 440 -0.87 50.85 -26.87
CA LEU A 440 -1.87 50.62 -25.83
C LEU A 440 -3.30 50.81 -26.36
N GLU A 441 -3.56 51.78 -27.23
CA GLU A 441 -4.86 51.99 -27.88
C GLU A 441 -5.24 50.83 -28.82
N VAL A 442 -4.30 50.35 -29.64
CA VAL A 442 -4.52 49.17 -30.49
C VAL A 442 -4.75 47.92 -29.63
N LEU A 443 -4.04 47.78 -28.51
CA LEU A 443 -4.25 46.69 -27.56
C LEU A 443 -5.66 46.76 -26.94
N GLN A 444 -6.12 47.94 -26.55
CA GLN A 444 -7.49 48.15 -26.04
C GLN A 444 -8.54 47.77 -27.09
N LEU A 445 -8.37 48.17 -28.35
CA LEU A 445 -9.29 47.79 -29.43
C LEU A 445 -9.33 46.26 -29.66
N GLN A 446 -8.17 45.59 -29.56
CA GLN A 446 -8.11 44.13 -29.64
C GLN A 446 -8.81 43.46 -28.46
N HIS A 447 -8.68 44.00 -27.25
CA HIS A 447 -9.43 43.52 -26.08
C HIS A 447 -10.95 43.64 -26.27
N GLU A 448 -11.44 44.76 -26.82
CA GLU A 448 -12.87 44.93 -27.12
C GLU A 448 -13.39 43.91 -28.15
N LEU A 449 -12.59 43.62 -29.19
CA LEU A 449 -12.94 42.62 -30.20
C LEU A 449 -12.98 41.20 -29.60
N ILE A 450 -12.04 40.86 -28.72
CA ILE A 450 -12.00 39.59 -28.00
C ILE A 450 -13.27 39.44 -27.14
N GLU A 451 -13.66 40.46 -26.40
CA GLU A 451 -14.89 40.43 -25.58
C GLU A 451 -16.15 40.26 -26.43
N LYS A 452 -16.22 40.92 -27.58
CA LYS A 452 -17.34 40.74 -28.53
C LYS A 452 -17.42 39.31 -29.08
N LEU A 453 -16.29 38.67 -29.38
CA LEU A 453 -16.26 37.28 -29.85
C LEU A 453 -16.64 36.30 -28.74
N ARG A 454 -16.16 36.51 -27.51
CA ARG A 454 -16.55 35.72 -26.33
C ARG A 454 -18.06 35.73 -26.10
N SER A 455 -18.70 36.91 -26.20
CA SER A 455 -20.15 37.04 -26.09
C SER A 455 -20.93 36.24 -27.15
N ARG A 456 -20.43 36.21 -28.40
CA ARG A 456 -21.06 35.43 -29.48
C ARG A 456 -20.91 33.92 -29.30
N ILE A 457 -19.75 33.46 -28.81
CA ILE A 457 -19.52 32.04 -28.49
C ILE A 457 -20.48 31.59 -27.39
N SER A 458 -20.57 32.36 -26.30
CA SER A 458 -21.49 32.05 -25.19
C SER A 458 -22.96 31.97 -25.64
N THR A 459 -23.39 32.83 -26.56
CA THR A 459 -24.76 32.78 -27.12
C THR A 459 -25.00 31.51 -27.96
N ALA A 460 -24.01 31.11 -28.77
CA ALA A 460 -24.11 29.90 -29.58
C ALA A 460 -24.07 28.62 -28.73
N GLU A 461 -23.26 28.60 -27.67
CA GLU A 461 -23.22 27.50 -26.69
C GLU A 461 -24.57 27.32 -26.00
N LEU A 462 -25.22 28.42 -25.60
CA LEU A 462 -26.57 28.38 -25.02
C LEU A 462 -27.61 27.79 -25.98
N GLU A 463 -27.55 28.17 -27.26
CA GLU A 463 -28.45 27.64 -28.29
C GLU A 463 -28.21 26.16 -28.59
N CYS A 464 -26.95 25.71 -28.58
CA CYS A 464 -26.61 24.28 -28.68
C CYS A 464 -27.22 23.49 -27.51
N VAL A 465 -27.08 23.97 -26.27
CA VAL A 465 -27.67 23.32 -25.08
C VAL A 465 -29.21 23.27 -25.20
N ARG A 466 -29.84 24.33 -25.70
CA ARG A 466 -31.29 24.39 -25.94
C ARG A 466 -31.74 23.33 -26.96
N LEU A 467 -31.07 23.25 -28.11
CA LEU A 467 -31.40 22.27 -29.18
C LEU A 467 -31.10 20.83 -28.76
N GLU A 468 -30.01 20.59 -28.04
CA GLU A 468 -29.72 19.26 -27.48
C GLU A 468 -30.82 18.81 -26.52
N THR A 469 -31.32 19.72 -25.68
CA THR A 469 -32.46 19.47 -24.78
C THR A 469 -33.72 19.12 -25.58
N GLU A 470 -34.08 19.88 -26.62
CA GLU A 470 -35.23 19.57 -27.48
C GLU A 470 -35.10 18.22 -28.20
N ILE A 471 -33.91 17.88 -28.71
CA ILE A 471 -33.66 16.59 -29.37
C ILE A 471 -33.80 15.45 -28.36
N LEU A 472 -33.28 15.61 -27.14
CA LEU A 472 -33.40 14.62 -26.08
C LEU A 472 -34.87 14.42 -25.68
N GLU A 473 -35.64 15.50 -25.55
CA GLU A 473 -37.09 15.43 -25.29
C GLU A 473 -37.84 14.72 -26.42
N TYR A 474 -37.54 15.03 -27.68
CA TYR A 474 -38.15 14.38 -28.83
C TYR A 474 -37.81 12.89 -28.88
N ARG A 475 -36.53 12.52 -28.74
CA ARG A 475 -36.10 11.11 -28.69
C ARG A 475 -36.77 10.36 -27.52
N ALA A 476 -36.88 11.00 -26.36
CA ALA A 476 -37.57 10.43 -25.21
C ALA A 476 -39.07 10.24 -25.46
N SER A 477 -39.71 11.12 -26.25
CA SER A 477 -41.14 11.02 -26.59
C SER A 477 -41.46 9.90 -27.58
N VAL A 478 -40.53 9.57 -28.48
CA VAL A 478 -40.70 8.53 -29.52
C VAL A 478 -40.16 7.16 -29.06
N ALA A 479 -39.48 7.10 -27.91
CA ALA A 479 -38.94 5.86 -27.36
C ALA A 479 -40.06 4.80 -27.19
N PRO A 480 -39.92 3.59 -27.76
CA PRO A 480 -40.94 2.53 -27.70
C PRO A 480 -41.38 2.16 -26.28
N ILE A 481 -40.51 2.41 -25.31
CA ILE A 481 -40.71 2.05 -23.90
C ILE A 481 -41.89 2.77 -23.24
N ARG A 482 -42.29 3.95 -23.73
CA ARG A 482 -43.50 4.66 -23.27
C ARG A 482 -44.81 4.00 -23.69
N ARG A 483 -44.76 3.09 -24.68
CA ARG A 483 -45.92 2.31 -25.13
C ARG A 483 -46.03 0.94 -24.46
N CYS A 484 -45.05 0.58 -23.63
CA CYS A 484 -45.08 -0.68 -22.90
C CYS A 484 -46.16 -0.62 -21.79
N PRO A 485 -47.10 -1.57 -21.73
CA PRO A 485 -48.02 -1.71 -20.62
C PRO A 485 -47.29 -1.75 -19.27
N GLN A 486 -47.86 -1.11 -18.25
CA GLN A 486 -47.23 -0.98 -16.94
C GLN A 486 -46.99 -2.35 -16.29
N GLU A 487 -47.85 -3.33 -16.57
CA GLU A 487 -47.76 -4.70 -16.08
C GLU A 487 -46.51 -5.40 -16.62
N LEU A 488 -46.20 -5.23 -17.91
CA LEU A 488 -44.99 -5.79 -18.52
C LEU A 488 -43.74 -5.10 -17.99
N LEU A 489 -43.78 -3.77 -17.81
CA LEU A 489 -42.69 -3.03 -17.17
C LEU A 489 -42.44 -3.53 -15.74
N LEU A 490 -43.48 -3.75 -14.95
CA LEU A 490 -43.36 -4.32 -13.60
C LEU A 490 -42.82 -5.75 -13.62
N MET A 491 -43.19 -6.58 -14.61
CA MET A 491 -42.60 -7.91 -14.77
C MET A 491 -41.11 -7.82 -15.07
N PHE A 492 -40.68 -6.92 -15.96
CA PHE A 492 -39.27 -6.70 -16.23
C PHE A 492 -38.54 -6.15 -15.01
N PHE A 493 -39.13 -5.21 -14.27
CA PHE A 493 -38.53 -4.68 -13.05
C PHE A 493 -38.36 -5.79 -12.02
N LYS A 494 -39.39 -6.62 -11.81
CA LYS A 494 -39.31 -7.77 -10.91
C LYS A 494 -38.21 -8.73 -11.34
N TYR A 495 -38.15 -9.11 -12.61
CA TYR A 495 -37.11 -10.00 -13.12
C TYR A 495 -35.71 -9.39 -12.91
N TYR A 496 -35.53 -8.12 -13.26
CA TYR A 496 -34.24 -7.43 -13.19
C TYR A 496 -33.77 -7.16 -11.75
N THR A 497 -34.70 -6.82 -10.87
CA THR A 497 -34.43 -6.64 -9.43
C THR A 497 -34.36 -7.97 -8.68
N TYR A 498 -34.94 -9.06 -9.21
CA TYR A 498 -34.77 -10.41 -8.66
C TYR A 498 -33.30 -10.84 -8.77
N GLU A 499 -32.67 -10.62 -9.93
CA GLU A 499 -31.24 -10.93 -10.13
C GLU A 499 -30.32 -10.00 -9.35
N ASN A 500 -30.62 -8.70 -9.32
CA ASN A 500 -29.83 -7.73 -8.56
C ASN A 500 -30.69 -6.57 -8.05
N PRO A 501 -31.11 -6.61 -6.77
CA PRO A 501 -31.94 -5.56 -6.17
C PRO A 501 -31.29 -4.16 -6.16
N ARG A 502 -29.96 -4.04 -6.31
CA ARG A 502 -29.26 -2.73 -6.38
C ARG A 502 -29.63 -1.95 -7.66
N LEU A 503 -30.10 -2.65 -8.70
CA LEU A 503 -30.45 -2.06 -9.99
C LEU A 503 -31.72 -1.20 -9.92
N ILE A 504 -32.49 -1.27 -8.84
CA ILE A 504 -33.67 -0.39 -8.64
C ILE A 504 -33.28 1.09 -8.71
N ARG A 505 -32.10 1.48 -8.22
CA ARG A 505 -31.59 2.86 -8.32
C ARG A 505 -31.45 3.31 -9.78
N ARG A 506 -31.02 2.40 -10.67
CA ARG A 506 -30.91 2.71 -12.11
C ARG A 506 -32.30 2.84 -12.75
N LEU A 507 -33.27 2.01 -12.35
CA LEU A 507 -34.65 2.10 -12.83
C LEU A 507 -35.29 3.46 -12.49
N LEU A 508 -35.03 3.97 -11.27
CA LEU A 508 -35.52 5.28 -10.83
C LEU A 508 -34.99 6.46 -11.68
N LEU A 509 -33.84 6.31 -12.33
CA LEU A 509 -33.19 7.36 -13.12
C LEU A 509 -33.63 7.37 -14.60
N VAL A 510 -34.40 6.38 -15.07
CA VAL A 510 -34.72 6.23 -16.50
C VAL A 510 -35.73 7.29 -16.98
N CYS A 511 -36.92 7.31 -16.39
CA CYS A 511 -37.93 8.33 -16.67
C CYS A 511 -38.95 8.45 -15.53
N LYS A 512 -39.72 9.54 -15.51
CA LYS A 512 -40.74 9.80 -14.48
C LYS A 512 -41.74 8.65 -14.31
N GLN A 513 -42.20 8.04 -15.42
CA GLN A 513 -43.14 6.92 -15.36
C GLN A 513 -42.52 5.70 -14.68
N TRP A 514 -41.25 5.41 -14.94
CA TRP A 514 -40.53 4.29 -14.30
C TRP A 514 -40.31 4.54 -12.82
N TYR A 515 -39.95 5.77 -12.46
CA TYR A 515 -39.84 6.22 -11.07
C TYR A 515 -41.15 6.03 -10.30
N GLU A 516 -42.27 6.55 -10.82
CA GLU A 516 -43.60 6.44 -10.20
C GLU A 516 -44.06 4.98 -10.09
N LEU A 517 -43.84 4.18 -11.15
CA LEU A 517 -44.22 2.77 -11.17
C LEU A 517 -43.38 1.94 -10.20
N ALA A 518 -42.09 2.23 -10.07
CA ALA A 518 -41.22 1.54 -9.13
C ALA A 518 -41.56 1.87 -7.67
N ILE A 519 -41.77 3.16 -7.34
CA ILE A 519 -42.11 3.60 -5.98
C ILE A 519 -43.49 3.12 -5.55
N SER A 520 -44.45 3.05 -6.47
CA SER A 520 -45.81 2.55 -6.20
C SER A 520 -45.90 1.02 -6.13
N SER A 521 -44.79 0.29 -6.28
CA SER A 521 -44.78 -1.18 -6.25
C SER A 521 -43.98 -1.73 -5.06
N PRO A 522 -44.63 -1.95 -3.89
CA PRO A 522 -43.94 -2.41 -2.68
C PRO A 522 -43.14 -3.70 -2.83
N ARG A 523 -43.54 -4.59 -3.76
CA ARG A 523 -42.84 -5.84 -4.07
C ARG A 523 -41.46 -5.68 -4.69
N LEU A 524 -41.11 -4.47 -5.17
CA LEU A 524 -39.75 -4.19 -5.65
C LEU A 524 -38.81 -3.80 -4.51
N TRP A 525 -39.36 -3.47 -3.34
CA TRP A 525 -38.66 -2.91 -2.19
C TRP A 525 -38.54 -3.88 -1.01
N ASN A 526 -39.35 -4.94 -0.98
CA ASN A 526 -39.33 -5.93 0.09
C ASN A 526 -38.10 -6.86 0.06
N ARG A 527 -37.25 -6.79 -0.97
CA ARG A 527 -36.02 -7.59 -1.10
C ARG A 527 -34.79 -6.76 -0.81
N ILE A 528 -34.08 -7.09 0.26
CA ILE A 528 -32.99 -6.28 0.78
C ILE A 528 -31.73 -7.14 0.91
N PRO A 529 -30.92 -7.25 -0.16
CA PRO A 529 -29.58 -7.81 -0.05
C PRO A 529 -28.65 -6.77 0.54
N ILE A 530 -27.95 -7.18 1.58
CA ILE A 530 -26.85 -6.47 2.22
C ILE A 530 -25.64 -7.38 2.05
N GLU A 531 -24.71 -6.96 1.21
CA GLU A 531 -23.43 -7.65 1.05
C GLU A 531 -22.34 -6.63 1.32
N PHE A 532 -21.39 -7.00 2.15
CA PHE A 532 -20.21 -6.22 2.44
C PHE A 532 -19.08 -6.69 1.54
N ASN A 533 -18.53 -5.75 0.78
CA ASN A 533 -17.21 -5.96 0.23
C ASN A 533 -16.21 -5.73 1.38
N PRO A 534 -15.10 -6.49 1.43
CA PRO A 534 -14.02 -6.29 2.39
C PRO A 534 -13.23 -5.02 2.03
N GLU A 535 -13.92 -3.89 2.02
CA GLU A 535 -13.34 -2.57 1.85
C GLU A 535 -13.17 -1.95 3.25
N TRP A 536 -12.09 -1.20 3.43
CA TRP A 536 -11.75 -0.52 4.68
C TRP A 536 -12.74 0.56 5.11
N ASP A 537 -13.63 1.01 4.22
CA ASP A 537 -14.60 2.06 4.53
C ASP A 537 -15.99 1.47 4.79
N VAL A 538 -16.09 0.61 5.82
CA VAL A 538 -17.39 0.07 6.25
C VAL A 538 -18.32 1.18 6.74
N GLU A 539 -17.80 2.31 7.22
CA GLU A 539 -18.64 3.47 7.57
C GLU A 539 -19.41 3.94 6.32
N SER A 540 -18.73 4.36 5.26
CA SER A 540 -19.41 4.83 4.04
C SER A 540 -20.27 3.74 3.41
N ALA A 541 -19.84 2.47 3.46
CA ALA A 541 -20.64 1.35 3.00
C ALA A 541 -21.94 1.23 3.82
N CYS A 542 -21.86 1.19 5.15
CA CYS A 542 -23.00 1.18 6.06
C CYS A 542 -23.90 2.38 5.82
N ASP A 543 -23.34 3.57 5.64
CA ASP A 543 -24.06 4.81 5.47
C ASP A 543 -24.85 4.86 4.14
N LEU A 544 -24.27 4.28 3.08
CA LEU A 544 -24.92 4.08 1.79
C LEU A 544 -26.02 3.00 1.86
N ILE A 545 -25.78 1.93 2.62
CA ILE A 545 -26.74 0.83 2.82
C ILE A 545 -27.90 1.33 3.68
N LYS A 546 -27.64 2.07 4.77
CA LYS A 546 -28.61 2.68 5.67
C LYS A 546 -29.63 3.54 4.91
N LYS A 547 -29.15 4.49 4.11
CA LYS A 547 -30.01 5.34 3.25
C LYS A 547 -30.87 4.56 2.26
N ARG A 548 -30.43 3.37 1.84
CA ARG A 548 -31.21 2.47 0.97
C ARG A 548 -32.21 1.67 1.77
N LEU A 549 -31.77 1.14 2.90
CA LEU A 549 -32.50 0.27 3.80
C LEU A 549 -33.76 0.97 4.31
N GLU A 550 -33.63 2.19 4.83
CA GLU A 550 -34.76 3.02 5.30
C GLU A 550 -35.81 3.17 4.19
N LYS A 551 -35.40 3.48 2.96
CA LYS A 551 -36.32 3.58 1.82
C LYS A 551 -36.96 2.24 1.44
N CYS A 552 -36.22 1.14 1.54
CA CYS A 552 -36.76 -0.19 1.26
C CYS A 552 -37.85 -0.55 2.27
N ILE A 553 -37.61 -0.31 3.56
CA ILE A 553 -38.57 -0.54 4.65
C ILE A 553 -39.82 0.34 4.48
N ASP A 554 -39.63 1.64 4.21
CA ASP A 554 -40.74 2.58 4.01
C ASP A 554 -41.62 2.18 2.81
N LEU A 555 -41.00 1.80 1.69
CA LEU A 555 -41.70 1.52 0.44
C LEU A 555 -42.24 0.09 0.35
N SER A 556 -41.73 -0.87 1.14
CA SER A 556 -42.28 -2.24 1.21
C SER A 556 -43.65 -2.28 1.89
N GLY A 557 -43.99 -1.28 2.69
CA GLY A 557 -45.25 -1.22 3.44
C GLY A 557 -45.39 -2.44 4.35
N SER A 558 -46.55 -3.11 4.31
CA SER A 558 -46.82 -4.29 5.14
C SER A 558 -46.45 -5.64 4.48
N LEU A 559 -45.67 -5.62 3.40
CA LEU A 559 -45.25 -6.86 2.75
C LEU A 559 -44.14 -7.54 3.57
N PRO A 560 -44.13 -8.89 3.65
CA PRO A 560 -43.04 -9.59 4.29
C PRO A 560 -41.69 -9.29 3.63
N LEU A 561 -40.69 -8.98 4.45
CA LEU A 561 -39.34 -8.67 4.00
C LEU A 561 -38.56 -9.95 3.66
N GLU A 562 -37.85 -9.93 2.54
CA GLU A 562 -36.91 -10.95 2.08
C GLU A 562 -35.49 -10.39 2.24
N LEU A 563 -34.83 -10.77 3.33
CA LEU A 563 -33.51 -10.28 3.72
C LEU A 563 -32.44 -11.30 3.32
N SER A 564 -31.33 -10.79 2.77
CA SER A 564 -30.12 -11.57 2.52
C SER A 564 -28.95 -10.77 3.06
N LEU A 565 -28.44 -11.18 4.22
CA LEU A 565 -27.35 -10.53 4.93
C LEU A 565 -26.10 -11.37 4.76
N ASP A 566 -25.14 -10.89 3.97
CA ASP A 566 -23.87 -11.56 3.74
C ASP A 566 -22.74 -10.83 4.48
N PHE A 567 -22.37 -11.42 5.62
CA PHE A 567 -21.22 -11.05 6.44
C PHE A 567 -20.08 -12.07 6.30
N GLY A 568 -20.15 -13.02 5.36
CA GLY A 568 -19.11 -14.05 5.22
C GLY A 568 -17.74 -13.48 4.84
N ASN A 569 -17.74 -12.32 4.18
CA ASN A 569 -16.53 -11.58 3.84
C ASN A 569 -16.11 -10.55 4.90
N PHE A 570 -16.84 -10.41 6.01
CA PHE A 570 -16.39 -9.59 7.13
C PHE A 570 -15.23 -10.32 7.81
N VAL A 571 -14.05 -9.74 7.63
CA VAL A 571 -12.84 -10.10 8.36
C VAL A 571 -12.83 -9.35 9.69
N SER A 572 -12.16 -9.93 10.69
CA SER A 572 -11.98 -9.25 11.97
C SER A 572 -11.13 -7.98 11.75
N PRO A 573 -11.24 -6.95 12.61
CA PRO A 573 -10.36 -5.78 12.59
C PRO A 573 -8.88 -6.15 12.47
N GLU A 574 -8.45 -7.17 13.20
CA GLU A 574 -7.10 -7.70 13.21
C GLU A 574 -6.69 -8.24 11.84
N GLU A 575 -7.54 -9.06 11.21
CA GLU A 575 -7.29 -9.62 9.88
C GLU A 575 -7.37 -8.54 8.80
N LEU A 576 -8.24 -7.55 8.95
CA LEU A 576 -8.30 -6.38 8.07
C LEU A 576 -6.97 -5.63 8.13
N ILE A 577 -6.51 -5.24 9.33
CA ILE A 577 -5.21 -4.59 9.57
C ILE A 577 -4.06 -5.40 8.98
N ARG A 578 -4.01 -6.72 9.26
CA ARG A 578 -3.00 -7.61 8.68
C ARG A 578 -3.06 -7.61 7.16
N SER A 579 -4.25 -7.73 6.56
CA SER A 579 -4.45 -7.76 5.11
C SER A 579 -4.02 -6.45 4.43
N LYS A 580 -4.21 -5.30 5.06
CA LYS A 580 -3.72 -4.00 4.53
C LYS A 580 -2.23 -3.86 4.67
N ILE A 581 -1.67 -4.19 5.84
CA ILE A 581 -0.22 -4.20 6.04
C ILE A 581 0.41 -5.14 5.02
N HIS A 582 -0.17 -6.33 4.86
CA HIS A 582 0.22 -7.32 3.87
C HIS A 582 0.16 -6.75 2.46
N GLY A 583 -0.99 -6.27 2.01
CA GLY A 583 -1.17 -5.73 0.66
C GLY A 583 -0.31 -4.51 0.35
N ASP A 584 -0.12 -3.60 1.31
CA ASP A 584 0.73 -2.42 1.14
C ASP A 584 2.21 -2.75 1.17
N LEU A 585 2.60 -3.82 1.85
CA LEU A 585 3.99 -4.28 1.91
C LEU A 585 4.34 -5.30 0.82
N LEU A 586 3.34 -5.95 0.21
CA LEU A 586 3.52 -7.00 -0.79
C LEU A 586 4.36 -6.54 -1.99
N ASP A 587 4.19 -5.28 -2.39
CA ASP A 587 4.95 -4.66 -3.47
C ASP A 587 6.45 -4.50 -3.15
N TYR A 588 6.86 -4.65 -1.88
CA TYR A 588 8.26 -4.52 -1.45
C TYR A 588 8.96 -5.85 -1.22
N ILE A 589 8.26 -6.98 -1.33
CA ILE A 589 8.76 -8.30 -0.96
C ILE A 589 8.93 -9.15 -2.21
N GLN A 590 10.02 -9.91 -2.26
CA GLN A 590 10.29 -10.77 -3.40
C GLN A 590 9.44 -12.04 -3.36
N ILE A 591 9.13 -12.58 -4.54
CA ILE A 591 8.31 -13.79 -4.73
C ILE A 591 8.80 -14.99 -3.91
N ASP A 592 10.11 -15.09 -3.66
CA ASP A 592 10.71 -16.23 -2.99
C ASP A 592 10.61 -16.16 -1.45
N GLU A 593 10.11 -15.05 -0.88
CA GLU A 593 10.02 -14.80 0.57
C GLU A 593 8.59 -14.67 1.10
N TYR A 594 7.59 -14.95 0.26
CA TYR A 594 6.17 -14.83 0.64
C TYR A 594 5.84 -15.63 1.90
N ASP A 595 6.35 -16.86 2.04
CA ASP A 595 6.07 -17.70 3.21
C ASP A 595 6.62 -17.10 4.52
N ALA A 596 7.80 -16.47 4.47
CA ALA A 596 8.41 -15.84 5.64
C ALA A 596 7.70 -14.53 6.01
N PHE A 597 7.29 -13.76 5.00
CA PHE A 597 6.51 -12.55 5.21
C PHE A 597 5.10 -12.85 5.72
N ASP A 598 4.41 -13.84 5.15
CA ASP A 598 3.09 -14.28 5.61
C ASP A 598 3.19 -14.74 7.07
N ALA A 599 4.20 -15.54 7.41
CA ALA A 599 4.44 -15.95 8.79
C ALA A 599 4.73 -14.75 9.72
N TRP A 600 5.47 -13.74 9.25
CA TRP A 600 5.71 -12.52 10.02
C TRP A 600 4.43 -11.69 10.19
N ALA A 601 3.66 -11.48 9.13
CA ALA A 601 2.41 -10.73 9.13
C ALA A 601 1.37 -11.41 10.03
N ASP A 602 1.30 -12.73 10.00
CA ASP A 602 0.46 -13.54 10.89
C ASP A 602 0.93 -13.46 12.34
N SER A 603 2.24 -13.33 12.57
CA SER A 603 2.83 -13.16 13.91
C SER A 603 2.68 -11.76 14.50
N LEU A 604 2.21 -10.78 13.71
CA LEU A 604 1.99 -9.42 14.19
C LEU A 604 1.01 -9.45 15.36
N ASN A 605 1.50 -9.03 16.53
CA ASN A 605 0.68 -8.82 17.70
C ASN A 605 -0.13 -7.55 17.51
N VAL A 606 -1.24 -7.70 16.79
CA VAL A 606 -2.27 -6.69 16.61
C VAL A 606 -3.21 -6.61 17.82
N ASP A 607 -3.05 -7.46 18.85
CA ASP A 607 -3.83 -7.35 20.08
C ASP A 607 -3.54 -6.03 20.81
N LEU A 608 -2.36 -5.45 20.59
CA LEU A 608 -2.00 -4.11 21.05
C LEU A 608 -2.81 -3.00 20.35
N LEU A 609 -3.41 -3.30 19.20
CA LEU A 609 -4.35 -2.46 18.47
C LEU A 609 -5.80 -2.75 18.86
N ASN A 610 -6.08 -3.65 19.81
CA ASN A 610 -7.42 -3.87 20.37
C ASN A 610 -7.85 -2.76 21.34
N ASP A 611 -7.21 -1.59 21.26
CA ASP A 611 -7.68 -0.41 21.97
C ASP A 611 -9.12 -0.11 21.51
N PRO A 612 -10.07 0.14 22.43
CA PRO A 612 -11.46 0.41 22.08
C PRO A 612 -11.63 1.54 21.06
N GLU A 613 -10.75 2.53 21.04
CA GLU A 613 -10.78 3.63 20.06
C GLU A 613 -10.37 3.13 18.66
N VAL A 614 -9.33 2.30 18.56
CA VAL A 614 -8.91 1.65 17.30
C VAL A 614 -10.00 0.69 16.80
N MET A 615 -10.52 -0.16 17.69
CA MET A 615 -11.60 -1.10 17.38
C MET A 615 -12.90 -0.39 17.00
N SER A 616 -13.17 0.78 17.59
CA SER A 616 -14.28 1.64 17.17
C SER A 616 -14.09 2.16 15.75
N ALA A 617 -12.85 2.52 15.36
CA ALA A 617 -12.49 2.90 14.00
C ALA A 617 -12.53 1.72 13.02
N CYS A 618 -12.38 0.48 13.50
CA CYS A 618 -12.55 -0.76 12.73
C CYS A 618 -14.02 -1.27 12.67
N GLN A 619 -15.00 -0.38 12.84
CA GLN A 619 -16.30 -0.40 12.15
C GLN A 619 -17.44 -1.35 12.61
N THR A 620 -17.28 -2.16 13.65
CA THR A 620 -18.39 -3.04 14.12
C THR A 620 -19.61 -2.26 14.60
N HIS A 621 -19.43 -1.03 15.10
CA HIS A 621 -20.53 -0.22 15.61
C HIS A 621 -21.49 0.28 14.51
N HIS A 622 -20.99 0.64 13.32
CA HIS A 622 -21.83 1.02 12.18
C HIS A 622 -22.65 -0.16 11.66
N LEU A 623 -22.05 -1.35 11.67
CA LEU A 623 -22.75 -2.59 11.35
C LEU A 623 -23.91 -2.84 12.32
N TYR A 624 -23.66 -2.68 13.63
CA TYR A 624 -24.70 -2.82 14.65
C TYR A 624 -25.78 -1.74 14.54
N GLU A 625 -25.42 -0.51 14.19
CA GLU A 625 -26.39 0.55 13.92
C GLU A 625 -27.27 0.19 12.71
N LEU A 626 -26.67 -0.29 11.62
CA LEU A 626 -27.40 -0.75 10.44
C LEU A 626 -28.35 -1.91 10.77
N LEU A 627 -27.88 -2.88 11.56
CA LEU A 627 -28.70 -4.01 12.02
C LEU A 627 -29.83 -3.54 12.93
N ARG A 628 -29.59 -2.57 13.83
CA ARG A 628 -30.65 -1.96 14.66
C ARG A 628 -31.73 -1.30 13.81
N ILE A 629 -31.39 -0.68 12.69
CA ILE A 629 -32.38 -0.13 11.74
C ILE A 629 -33.19 -1.24 11.07
N LEU A 630 -32.55 -2.35 10.71
CA LEU A 630 -33.23 -3.53 10.15
C LEU A 630 -34.18 -4.18 11.16
N ILE A 631 -33.79 -4.17 12.44
CA ILE A 631 -34.54 -4.78 13.53
C ILE A 631 -35.71 -3.89 13.95
N GLY A 632 -35.50 -2.57 13.97
CA GLY A 632 -36.38 -1.59 14.58
C GLY A 632 -36.06 -1.39 16.07
N GLU A 633 -36.54 -0.31 16.68
CA GLU A 633 -36.20 0.02 18.09
C GLU A 633 -36.62 -1.10 19.06
N ASP A 634 -37.74 -1.79 18.77
CA ASP A 634 -38.31 -2.85 19.62
C ASP A 634 -38.45 -4.19 18.88
N GLY A 635 -37.84 -4.34 17.70
CA GLY A 635 -38.04 -5.52 16.84
C GLY A 635 -39.33 -5.48 16.01
N ASP A 636 -39.96 -4.32 15.86
CA ASP A 636 -41.20 -4.12 15.11
C ASP A 636 -41.04 -4.39 13.61
N ILE A 637 -39.85 -4.12 13.05
CA ILE A 637 -39.51 -4.45 11.66
C ILE A 637 -39.22 -5.95 11.54
N MET A 638 -38.55 -6.57 12.53
CA MET A 638 -38.36 -8.04 12.59
C MET A 638 -39.66 -8.82 12.49
N ALA A 639 -40.75 -8.31 13.08
CA ALA A 639 -42.05 -8.94 12.99
C ALA A 639 -42.60 -9.07 11.56
N GLN A 640 -42.07 -8.28 10.61
CA GLN A 640 -42.42 -8.30 9.19
C GLN A 640 -41.48 -9.17 8.35
N TRP A 641 -40.43 -9.77 8.93
CA TRP A 641 -39.50 -10.59 8.14
C TRP A 641 -40.19 -11.87 7.68
N GLY A 642 -40.19 -12.11 6.37
CA GLY A 642 -40.76 -13.31 5.76
C GLY A 642 -39.70 -14.34 5.36
N THR A 643 -38.52 -13.88 4.96
CA THR A 643 -37.37 -14.74 4.65
C THR A 643 -36.10 -14.05 5.12
N LEU A 644 -35.22 -14.80 5.78
CA LEU A 644 -33.90 -14.34 6.19
C LEU A 644 -32.85 -15.35 5.73
N ARG A 645 -31.90 -14.88 4.93
CA ARG A 645 -30.64 -15.55 4.69
C ARG A 645 -29.54 -14.78 5.40
N LEU A 646 -28.72 -15.48 6.18
CA LEU A 646 -27.65 -14.92 6.98
C LEU A 646 -26.38 -15.73 6.73
N ASP A 647 -25.39 -15.12 6.11
CA ASP A 647 -24.03 -15.65 6.02
C ASP A 647 -23.21 -14.94 7.10
N LEU A 648 -22.80 -15.66 8.15
CA LEU A 648 -22.09 -15.11 9.32
C LEU A 648 -20.58 -14.98 9.05
N PRO A 649 -19.89 -14.02 9.71
CA PRO A 649 -18.45 -13.87 9.56
C PRO A 649 -17.69 -15.06 10.12
N THR A 650 -16.43 -15.23 9.69
CA THR A 650 -15.55 -16.30 10.18
C THR A 650 -15.11 -16.06 11.63
N ASP A 651 -15.09 -14.79 12.05
CA ASP A 651 -14.79 -14.39 13.42
C ASP A 651 -15.96 -14.74 14.35
N PRO A 652 -15.74 -15.61 15.36
CA PRO A 652 -16.82 -16.09 16.22
C PRO A 652 -17.36 -15.00 17.15
N GLU A 653 -16.55 -14.07 17.62
CA GLU A 653 -17.00 -13.00 18.53
C GLU A 653 -17.93 -12.03 17.81
N LEU A 654 -17.56 -11.62 16.60
CA LEU A 654 -18.40 -10.79 15.75
C LEU A 654 -19.67 -11.53 15.34
N ALA A 655 -19.58 -12.82 15.01
CA ALA A 655 -20.75 -13.63 14.67
C ALA A 655 -21.72 -13.76 15.86
N VAL A 656 -21.22 -13.96 17.08
CA VAL A 656 -22.01 -13.94 18.32
C VAL A 656 -22.65 -12.57 18.54
N GLY A 657 -21.90 -11.47 18.41
CA GLY A 657 -22.41 -10.11 18.56
C GLY A 657 -23.50 -9.75 17.56
N ILE A 658 -23.36 -10.15 16.29
CA ILE A 658 -24.41 -10.01 15.27
C ILE A 658 -25.65 -10.83 15.66
N MET A 659 -25.45 -12.05 16.12
CA MET A 659 -26.53 -12.97 16.47
C MET A 659 -27.32 -12.54 17.73
N GLU A 660 -26.67 -11.91 18.71
CA GLU A 660 -27.31 -11.32 19.90
C GLU A 660 -28.36 -10.25 19.55
N LEU A 661 -28.14 -9.50 18.47
CA LEU A 661 -29.07 -8.47 18.02
C LEU A 661 -30.41 -9.06 17.55
N PHE A 662 -30.46 -10.33 17.13
CA PHE A 662 -31.68 -10.98 16.67
C PHE A 662 -32.51 -11.61 17.81
N SER A 663 -32.53 -10.97 18.98
CA SER A 663 -33.23 -11.43 20.18
C SER A 663 -34.73 -11.04 20.25
N HIS A 664 -35.28 -10.48 19.17
CA HIS A 664 -36.69 -10.09 19.07
C HIS A 664 -37.54 -11.12 18.31
N ALA A 665 -38.85 -11.13 18.58
CA ALA A 665 -39.79 -12.08 17.99
C ALA A 665 -39.95 -11.89 16.46
N THR A 666 -39.98 -13.01 15.73
CA THR A 666 -40.12 -13.05 14.27
C THR A 666 -41.31 -13.91 13.83
N PRO A 667 -42.55 -13.57 14.24
CA PRO A 667 -43.73 -14.41 14.01
C PRO A 667 -44.08 -14.62 12.54
N SER A 668 -43.56 -13.80 11.61
CA SER A 668 -43.83 -13.91 10.17
C SER A 668 -42.76 -14.67 9.39
N LEU A 669 -41.67 -15.10 10.03
CA LEU A 669 -40.51 -15.66 9.34
C LEU A 669 -40.81 -17.09 8.88
N VAL A 670 -40.97 -17.27 7.56
CA VAL A 670 -41.32 -18.55 6.93
C VAL A 670 -40.08 -19.35 6.53
N ARG A 671 -38.98 -18.66 6.19
CA ARG A 671 -37.73 -19.28 5.76
C ARG A 671 -36.53 -18.62 6.44
N LEU A 672 -35.68 -19.45 7.04
CA LEU A 672 -34.43 -19.05 7.66
C LEU A 672 -33.30 -19.89 7.10
N THR A 673 -32.26 -19.24 6.57
CA THR A 673 -31.02 -19.88 6.12
C THR A 673 -29.86 -19.24 6.86
N ILE A 674 -29.06 -20.02 7.58
CA ILE A 674 -27.87 -19.56 8.30
C ILE A 674 -26.66 -20.36 7.83
N ASN A 675 -25.72 -19.66 7.22
CA ASN A 675 -24.47 -20.21 6.73
C ASN A 675 -23.34 -19.73 7.64
N HIS A 676 -22.57 -20.67 8.17
CA HIS A 676 -21.40 -20.38 8.99
C HIS A 676 -20.39 -21.49 8.77
N ILE A 677 -19.12 -21.11 8.63
CA ILE A 677 -18.05 -22.02 8.21
C ILE A 677 -17.59 -22.93 9.36
N ARG A 678 -17.82 -22.53 10.62
CA ARG A 678 -17.36 -23.24 11.82
C ARG A 678 -18.51 -23.79 12.67
N ASP A 679 -18.20 -24.71 13.58
CA ASP A 679 -19.18 -25.23 14.55
C ASP A 679 -19.54 -24.13 15.56
N MET A 680 -20.81 -23.72 15.62
CA MET A 680 -21.26 -22.65 16.53
C MET A 680 -21.27 -23.09 18.00
N ARG A 681 -21.12 -24.39 18.31
CA ARG A 681 -21.41 -24.89 19.67
C ARG A 681 -20.49 -24.34 20.76
N GLY A 682 -19.23 -24.01 20.46
CA GLY A 682 -18.30 -23.49 21.46
C GLY A 682 -18.65 -22.07 21.88
N ASP A 683 -18.83 -21.20 20.89
CA ASP A 683 -18.85 -19.76 21.09
C ASP A 683 -20.28 -19.22 21.33
N PHE A 684 -21.31 -19.94 20.88
CA PHE A 684 -22.71 -19.47 20.89
C PHE A 684 -23.56 -20.05 22.03
N VAL A 685 -22.96 -20.75 23.00
CA VAL A 685 -23.71 -21.37 24.12
C VAL A 685 -24.53 -20.32 24.88
N SER A 686 -23.99 -19.11 25.05
CA SER A 686 -24.65 -17.98 25.70
C SER A 686 -25.97 -17.57 25.03
N LEU A 687 -26.12 -17.86 23.74
CA LEU A 687 -27.25 -17.42 22.91
C LEU A 687 -28.41 -18.40 22.88
N THR A 688 -28.23 -19.57 23.48
CA THR A 688 -29.20 -20.66 23.47
C THR A 688 -30.57 -20.20 23.97
N GLY A 689 -31.55 -20.17 23.07
CA GLY A 689 -32.93 -19.80 23.35
C GLY A 689 -33.21 -18.32 23.55
N ILE A 690 -32.22 -17.45 23.31
CA ILE A 690 -32.37 -15.98 23.32
C ILE A 690 -32.70 -15.47 21.91
N ILE A 691 -32.09 -16.06 20.89
CA ILE A 691 -32.22 -15.62 19.50
C ILE A 691 -33.50 -16.16 18.87
N PHE A 692 -34.21 -15.30 18.14
CA PHE A 692 -35.49 -15.58 17.49
C PHE A 692 -36.48 -16.27 18.45
N PRO A 693 -36.91 -15.59 19.53
CA PRO A 693 -37.77 -16.19 20.55
C PRO A 693 -39.13 -16.69 20.03
N ASP A 694 -39.56 -16.22 18.84
CA ASP A 694 -40.75 -16.70 18.15
C ASP A 694 -40.45 -17.03 16.68
N LEU A 695 -40.50 -18.32 16.35
CA LEU A 695 -40.36 -18.90 15.01
C LEU A 695 -41.60 -19.73 14.64
N SER A 696 -42.78 -19.36 15.14
CA SER A 696 -44.00 -20.15 14.99
C SER A 696 -44.49 -20.32 13.54
N ALA A 697 -44.15 -19.39 12.64
CA ALA A 697 -44.46 -19.49 11.21
C ALA A 697 -43.37 -20.18 10.37
N LEU A 698 -42.26 -20.62 10.97
CA LEU A 698 -41.12 -21.14 10.24
C LEU A 698 -41.46 -22.48 9.55
N GLU A 699 -41.39 -22.51 8.23
CA GLU A 699 -41.66 -23.69 7.41
C GLU A 699 -40.39 -24.29 6.81
N HIS A 700 -39.34 -23.47 6.64
CA HIS A 700 -38.07 -23.86 6.03
C HIS A 700 -36.90 -23.38 6.90
N LEU A 701 -36.06 -24.32 7.34
CA LEU A 701 -34.83 -24.02 8.06
C LEU A 701 -33.64 -24.67 7.35
N GLU A 702 -32.61 -23.88 7.10
CA GLU A 702 -31.35 -24.32 6.54
C GLU A 702 -30.22 -23.84 7.44
N VAL A 703 -29.45 -24.77 8.00
CA VAL A 703 -28.33 -24.49 8.90
C VAL A 703 -27.09 -25.25 8.45
N SER A 704 -25.93 -24.89 9.00
CA SER A 704 -24.68 -25.54 8.62
C SER A 704 -24.54 -26.90 9.32
N ASN A 705 -24.71 -26.94 10.64
CA ASN A 705 -24.55 -28.17 11.44
C ASN A 705 -25.80 -28.49 12.31
N GLY A 706 -25.94 -29.76 12.72
CA GLY A 706 -26.97 -30.23 13.64
C GLY A 706 -26.87 -29.64 15.04
N THR A 707 -25.67 -29.29 15.48
CA THR A 707 -25.42 -28.63 16.76
C THR A 707 -26.01 -27.21 16.81
N ASP A 708 -26.01 -26.51 15.68
CA ASP A 708 -26.55 -25.14 15.55
C ASP A 708 -28.05 -25.09 15.87
N LEU A 709 -28.79 -26.19 15.68
CA LEU A 709 -30.21 -26.26 16.05
C LEU A 709 -30.47 -26.05 17.54
N GLN A 710 -29.51 -26.37 18.40
CA GLN A 710 -29.66 -26.21 19.84
C GLN A 710 -29.74 -24.73 20.24
N ILE A 711 -29.20 -23.83 19.40
CA ILE A 711 -29.21 -22.38 19.65
C ILE A 711 -30.64 -21.84 19.58
N PHE A 712 -31.46 -22.38 18.68
CA PHE A 712 -32.83 -21.94 18.47
C PHE A 712 -33.79 -22.63 19.44
N LYS A 713 -34.66 -21.84 20.08
CA LYS A 713 -35.81 -22.40 20.81
C LYS A 713 -36.92 -22.77 19.84
N LEU A 714 -36.66 -23.78 19.01
CA LEU A 714 -37.63 -24.23 18.01
C LEU A 714 -38.82 -24.87 18.72
N ASN A 715 -39.97 -24.23 18.58
CA ASN A 715 -41.27 -24.85 18.76
C ASN A 715 -41.88 -24.91 17.36
N PRO A 716 -41.71 -26.01 16.60
CA PRO A 716 -41.86 -25.97 15.14
C PRO A 716 -43.15 -26.67 14.66
N PRO A 717 -44.36 -26.25 15.08
CA PRO A 717 -45.59 -26.91 14.63
C PRO A 717 -45.88 -26.68 13.14
N SER A 718 -45.08 -25.88 12.43
CA SER A 718 -45.21 -25.52 11.01
C SER A 718 -44.03 -25.98 10.15
N MET A 719 -42.94 -26.48 10.75
CA MET A 719 -41.72 -26.84 10.02
C MET A 719 -41.96 -28.01 9.06
N GLN A 720 -41.69 -27.77 7.77
CA GLN A 720 -41.87 -28.74 6.69
C GLN A 720 -40.54 -29.16 6.07
N ASN A 721 -39.57 -28.26 5.99
CA ASN A 721 -38.31 -28.48 5.30
C ASN A 721 -37.13 -28.12 6.21
N LEU A 722 -36.20 -29.07 6.37
CA LEU A 722 -35.00 -28.90 7.17
C LEU A 722 -33.79 -29.33 6.35
N THR A 723 -32.81 -28.44 6.24
CA THR A 723 -31.59 -28.66 5.47
C THR A 723 -30.34 -28.43 6.33
N PHE A 724 -29.38 -29.34 6.26
CA PHE A 724 -28.05 -29.19 6.85
C PHE A 724 -27.01 -29.14 5.73
N LYS A 725 -26.14 -28.12 5.70
CA LYS A 725 -25.12 -27.97 4.65
C LYS A 725 -23.81 -28.71 4.90
N ASP A 726 -23.42 -28.87 6.16
CA ASP A 726 -22.17 -29.51 6.56
C ASP A 726 -22.32 -30.27 7.89
N MET A 727 -23.19 -31.28 7.86
CA MET A 727 -23.47 -32.09 9.03
C MET A 727 -22.37 -33.13 9.26
N LYS A 728 -21.56 -32.91 10.32
CA LYS A 728 -20.47 -33.83 10.69
C LYS A 728 -20.95 -35.00 11.57
N SER A 729 -21.78 -34.69 12.56
CA SER A 729 -22.40 -35.67 13.47
C SER A 729 -23.70 -35.10 14.04
N CYS A 730 -24.57 -35.96 14.56
CA CYS A 730 -25.66 -35.49 15.42
C CYS A 730 -26.16 -36.54 16.40
N ASP A 731 -26.90 -36.04 17.39
CA ASP A 731 -27.79 -36.88 18.19
C ASP A 731 -29.14 -37.00 17.48
N ALA A 732 -29.70 -38.22 17.39
CA ALA A 732 -31.05 -38.47 16.89
C ALA A 732 -32.12 -37.62 17.60
N SER A 733 -31.89 -37.25 18.86
CA SER A 733 -32.81 -36.46 19.65
C SER A 733 -33.14 -35.08 19.04
N ILE A 734 -32.23 -34.51 18.23
CA ILE A 734 -32.46 -33.20 17.58
C ILE A 734 -33.68 -33.22 16.66
N PHE A 735 -34.05 -34.40 16.12
CA PHE A 735 -35.16 -34.52 15.18
C PHE A 735 -36.53 -34.63 15.85
N THR A 736 -36.56 -34.99 17.14
CA THR A 736 -37.79 -35.26 17.90
C THR A 736 -38.85 -34.16 17.82
N PRO A 737 -38.49 -32.86 17.83
CA PRO A 737 -39.49 -31.78 17.76
C PRO A 737 -40.22 -31.65 16.41
N PHE A 738 -39.68 -32.19 15.31
CA PHE A 738 -40.15 -31.90 13.95
C PHE A 738 -41.17 -32.92 13.43
N THR A 739 -42.29 -33.10 14.14
CA THR A 739 -43.28 -34.14 13.79
C THR A 739 -43.97 -33.92 12.45
N ARG A 740 -43.95 -32.71 11.89
CA ARG A 740 -44.56 -32.35 10.60
C ARG A 740 -43.55 -32.18 9.46
N LEU A 741 -42.30 -32.57 9.69
CA LEU A 741 -41.24 -32.46 8.69
C LEU A 741 -41.58 -33.34 7.50
N GLN A 742 -41.61 -32.75 6.30
CA GLN A 742 -41.91 -33.43 5.04
C GLN A 742 -40.63 -33.71 4.24
N GLN A 743 -39.64 -32.82 4.32
CA GLN A 743 -38.34 -32.96 3.66
C GLN A 743 -37.20 -32.73 4.65
N LEU A 744 -36.25 -33.67 4.63
CA LEU A 744 -34.99 -33.58 5.35
C LEU A 744 -33.85 -33.73 4.34
N ASP A 745 -33.05 -32.67 4.19
CA ASP A 745 -31.85 -32.68 3.35
C ASP A 745 -30.60 -32.55 4.23
N VAL A 746 -29.68 -33.48 4.08
CA VAL A 746 -28.44 -33.53 4.86
C VAL A 746 -27.28 -33.56 3.89
N HIS A 747 -26.41 -32.57 3.96
CA HIS A 747 -25.17 -32.47 3.22
C HIS A 747 -24.03 -32.54 4.22
N SER A 748 -23.01 -33.33 3.89
CA SER A 748 -21.84 -33.55 4.73
C SER A 748 -20.60 -33.51 3.85
N TRP A 749 -19.69 -32.59 4.16
CA TRP A 749 -18.44 -32.47 3.42
C TRP A 749 -17.39 -33.43 4.00
N PRO A 750 -16.53 -34.01 3.15
CA PRO A 750 -15.49 -34.93 3.59
C PRO A 750 -14.33 -34.15 4.22
N ASP A 751 -14.56 -33.52 5.36
CA ASP A 751 -13.47 -33.14 6.24
C ASP A 751 -12.87 -34.41 6.85
N TYR A 752 -11.55 -34.39 7.09
CA TYR A 752 -10.81 -35.53 7.59
C TYR A 752 -11.56 -36.22 8.74
N PRO A 753 -11.76 -37.55 8.69
CA PRO A 753 -12.45 -38.27 9.76
C PRO A 753 -11.69 -38.02 11.06
N SER A 754 -12.23 -37.16 11.91
CA SER A 754 -11.71 -36.96 13.25
C SER A 754 -11.97 -38.25 14.01
N GLU A 755 -10.91 -39.03 14.20
CA GLU A 755 -10.91 -40.25 14.98
C GLU A 755 -11.37 -39.90 16.41
N GLY A 756 -12.64 -40.16 16.75
CA GLY A 756 -13.11 -39.91 18.11
C GLY A 756 -14.61 -39.76 18.33
N TYR A 757 -15.43 -39.55 17.30
CA TYR A 757 -16.88 -39.44 17.54
C TYR A 757 -17.50 -40.79 17.89
N ALA A 758 -18.08 -40.86 19.09
CA ALA A 758 -18.86 -42.00 19.52
C ALA A 758 -20.15 -42.06 18.68
N LEU A 759 -20.35 -43.18 17.96
CA LEU A 759 -21.55 -43.43 17.17
C LEU A 759 -22.80 -43.24 18.05
N SER A 760 -23.59 -42.22 17.76
CA SER A 760 -24.86 -42.00 18.43
C SER A 760 -25.86 -43.04 17.93
N ARG A 761 -26.54 -43.71 18.85
CA ARG A 761 -27.66 -44.61 18.55
C ARG A 761 -28.92 -43.97 19.09
N GLY A 762 -29.95 -43.87 18.25
CA GLY A 762 -31.23 -43.32 18.66
C GLY A 762 -32.33 -43.62 17.65
N ILE A 763 -33.57 -43.42 18.10
CA ILE A 763 -34.78 -43.58 17.31
C ILE A 763 -35.20 -42.18 16.83
N VAL A 764 -35.39 -42.03 15.52
CA VAL A 764 -35.83 -40.78 14.89
C VAL A 764 -37.28 -40.96 14.44
N HIS A 765 -38.22 -40.27 15.06
CA HIS A 765 -39.64 -40.39 14.76
C HIS A 765 -40.14 -39.18 13.95
N LEU A 766 -40.31 -39.35 12.63
CA LEU A 766 -40.75 -38.29 11.70
C LEU A 766 -41.95 -38.80 10.87
N PRO A 767 -43.18 -38.74 11.42
CA PRO A 767 -44.34 -39.45 10.87
C PRO A 767 -44.88 -38.85 9.55
N GLU A 768 -44.53 -37.61 9.23
CA GLU A 768 -44.92 -36.94 7.99
C GLU A 768 -43.79 -36.88 6.95
N LEU A 769 -42.63 -37.48 7.22
CA LEU A 769 -41.47 -37.40 6.33
C LEU A 769 -41.76 -38.11 5.01
N ARG A 770 -41.64 -37.37 3.91
CA ARG A 770 -41.86 -37.88 2.54
C ARG A 770 -40.57 -37.96 1.76
N ARG A 771 -39.63 -37.05 2.02
CA ARG A 771 -38.38 -36.92 1.27
C ARG A 771 -37.21 -36.88 2.22
N LEU A 772 -36.23 -37.74 1.97
CA LEU A 772 -34.95 -37.75 2.66
C LEU A 772 -33.83 -37.65 1.62
N SER A 773 -33.00 -36.63 1.70
CA SER A 773 -31.80 -36.48 0.90
C SER A 773 -30.58 -36.54 1.80
N ILE A 774 -29.64 -37.43 1.52
CA ILE A 774 -28.36 -37.51 2.22
C ILE A 774 -27.26 -37.42 1.19
N ARG A 775 -26.41 -36.41 1.31
CA ARG A 775 -25.27 -36.17 0.43
C ARG A 775 -23.98 -36.17 1.25
N GLY A 776 -23.03 -37.00 0.86
CA GLY A 776 -21.76 -37.16 1.56
C GLY A 776 -21.78 -38.20 2.70
N PRO A 777 -20.66 -38.35 3.44
CA PRO A 777 -20.48 -39.39 4.44
C PRO A 777 -21.02 -38.96 5.82
N VAL A 778 -22.33 -39.11 6.06
CA VAL A 778 -22.88 -38.89 7.40
C VAL A 778 -22.71 -40.14 8.27
N ILE A 779 -21.73 -40.12 9.18
CA ILE A 779 -21.27 -41.30 9.94
C ILE A 779 -22.39 -41.92 10.79
N ASP A 780 -23.25 -41.11 11.40
CA ASP A 780 -24.26 -41.58 12.37
C ASP A 780 -25.60 -42.01 11.74
N PHE A 781 -25.91 -41.65 10.49
CA PHE A 781 -27.26 -41.88 9.95
C PHE A 781 -27.60 -43.37 9.78
N GLY A 782 -26.58 -44.21 9.62
CA GLY A 782 -26.77 -45.64 9.54
C GLY A 782 -26.98 -46.33 10.89
N THR A 783 -26.68 -45.64 12.00
CA THR A 783 -26.96 -46.14 13.35
C THR A 783 -28.33 -45.69 13.88
N PHE A 784 -29.00 -44.75 13.20
CA PHE A 784 -30.36 -44.32 13.53
C PHE A 784 -31.42 -45.33 13.08
N GLU A 785 -32.44 -45.47 13.92
CA GLU A 785 -33.66 -46.19 13.58
C GLU A 785 -34.76 -45.17 13.25
N PHE A 786 -35.05 -45.01 11.96
CA PHE A 786 -36.06 -44.07 11.48
C PHE A 786 -37.45 -44.70 11.56
N HIS A 787 -38.31 -44.14 12.41
CA HIS A 787 -39.74 -44.42 12.46
C HIS A 787 -40.44 -43.39 11.57
N VAL A 788 -40.42 -43.67 10.28
CA VAL A 788 -40.99 -42.82 9.21
C VAL A 788 -41.97 -43.64 8.38
N PRO A 789 -42.97 -43.01 7.73
CA PRO A 789 -43.78 -43.70 6.74
C PRO A 789 -42.89 -44.13 5.55
N VAL A 790 -43.48 -44.87 4.61
CA VAL A 790 -42.78 -45.17 3.35
C VAL A 790 -42.48 -43.85 2.64
N LEU A 791 -41.20 -43.55 2.45
CA LEU A 791 -40.77 -42.31 1.83
C LEU A 791 -41.18 -42.28 0.35
N ASP A 792 -41.68 -41.13 -0.09
CA ASP A 792 -41.94 -40.84 -1.51
C ASP A 792 -40.62 -40.84 -2.30
N LYS A 793 -39.54 -40.28 -1.72
CA LYS A 793 -38.20 -40.27 -2.34
C LYS A 793 -37.07 -40.32 -1.30
N LEU A 794 -36.11 -41.21 -1.53
CA LEU A 794 -34.82 -41.24 -0.84
C LEU A 794 -33.72 -40.86 -1.84
N HIS A 795 -33.03 -39.75 -1.64
CA HIS A 795 -31.87 -39.35 -2.43
C HIS A 795 -30.58 -39.62 -1.67
N LEU A 796 -29.63 -40.29 -2.30
CA LEU A 796 -28.33 -40.66 -1.74
C LEU A 796 -27.23 -40.14 -2.68
N SER A 797 -26.40 -39.22 -2.22
CA SER A 797 -25.25 -38.74 -2.98
C SER A 797 -23.95 -39.03 -2.25
N ARG A 798 -22.89 -39.32 -3.02
CA ARG A 798 -21.58 -39.72 -2.49
C ARG A 798 -20.48 -38.74 -2.92
N SER A 799 -19.70 -38.30 -1.94
CA SER A 799 -18.49 -37.51 -2.15
C SER A 799 -17.21 -38.34 -1.97
N HIS A 800 -17.12 -39.28 -1.01
CA HIS A 800 -15.84 -39.94 -0.70
C HIS A 800 -15.89 -41.48 -0.66
N VAL A 801 -14.77 -42.11 -1.03
CA VAL A 801 -14.69 -43.55 -1.38
C VAL A 801 -14.20 -44.43 -0.22
N LYS A 802 -13.51 -43.86 0.77
CA LYS A 802 -12.77 -44.64 1.78
C LYS A 802 -13.62 -45.18 2.93
N ALA A 803 -14.83 -44.67 3.17
CA ALA A 803 -15.66 -45.09 4.29
C ALA A 803 -16.68 -46.15 3.87
N SER A 804 -16.73 -47.26 4.61
CA SER A 804 -17.82 -48.24 4.53
C SER A 804 -19.11 -47.54 4.95
N CYS A 805 -19.97 -47.20 3.99
CA CYS A 805 -21.16 -46.45 4.33
C CYS A 805 -22.25 -47.34 4.92
N ILE A 806 -22.92 -46.76 5.90
CA ILE A 806 -24.09 -47.34 6.54
C ILE A 806 -25.26 -46.45 6.10
N TYR A 807 -26.17 -46.98 5.29
CA TYR A 807 -27.31 -46.20 4.80
C TYR A 807 -28.43 -46.16 5.86
N PRO A 808 -29.28 -45.11 5.87
CA PRO A 808 -30.38 -45.02 6.83
C PRO A 808 -31.34 -46.21 6.69
N LYS A 809 -31.76 -46.76 7.83
CA LYS A 809 -32.74 -47.86 7.87
C LYS A 809 -34.16 -47.33 7.67
N VAL A 810 -34.49 -46.96 6.43
CA VAL A 810 -35.80 -46.45 6.00
C VAL A 810 -36.40 -47.30 4.88
N GLN A 811 -37.70 -47.17 4.67
CA GLN A 811 -38.37 -47.68 3.46
C GLN A 811 -38.65 -46.51 2.51
N SER A 812 -38.43 -46.72 1.22
CA SER A 812 -38.76 -45.73 0.20
C SER A 812 -39.33 -46.39 -1.05
N SER A 813 -40.25 -45.71 -1.72
CA SER A 813 -40.83 -46.13 -3.00
C SER A 813 -39.93 -45.80 -4.19
N ARG A 814 -39.18 -44.68 -4.11
CA ARG A 814 -38.24 -44.22 -5.14
C ARG A 814 -36.90 -43.88 -4.51
N ILE A 815 -35.84 -44.49 -5.02
CA ILE A 815 -34.46 -44.16 -4.64
C ILE A 815 -33.84 -43.37 -5.77
N SER A 816 -33.11 -42.31 -5.45
CA SER A 816 -32.25 -41.59 -6.38
C SER A 816 -30.83 -41.69 -5.83
N TRP A 817 -29.87 -42.03 -6.68
CA TRP A 817 -28.48 -42.07 -6.30
C TRP A 817 -27.66 -41.22 -7.26
N GLY A 818 -26.68 -40.48 -6.73
CA GLY A 818 -25.81 -39.60 -7.51
C GLY A 818 -24.38 -39.58 -6.99
N LEU A 819 -23.48 -39.06 -7.82
CA LEU A 819 -22.11 -38.70 -7.43
C LEU A 819 -22.01 -37.19 -7.41
N GLU A 820 -21.36 -36.62 -6.41
CA GLU A 820 -21.02 -35.20 -6.44
C GLU A 820 -19.84 -34.99 -7.39
N ASP A 821 -20.00 -34.05 -8.33
CA ASP A 821 -19.07 -33.86 -9.44
C ASP A 821 -17.62 -33.65 -9.02
N VAL A 822 -17.41 -32.96 -7.90
CA VAL A 822 -16.08 -32.66 -7.33
C VAL A 822 -15.25 -33.93 -7.09
N TRP A 823 -15.91 -35.08 -6.91
CA TRP A 823 -15.26 -36.32 -6.51
C TRP A 823 -15.47 -37.49 -7.47
N ALA A 824 -16.15 -37.27 -8.60
CA ALA A 824 -16.48 -38.33 -9.54
C ALA A 824 -15.23 -39.09 -10.04
N SER A 825 -14.07 -38.43 -10.11
CA SER A 825 -12.80 -39.00 -10.54
C SER A 825 -12.24 -40.08 -9.60
N ASN A 826 -12.60 -40.05 -8.31
CA ASN A 826 -12.09 -40.99 -7.31
C ASN A 826 -12.84 -42.33 -7.29
N TRP A 827 -14.00 -42.39 -7.94
CA TRP A 827 -14.86 -43.55 -7.96
C TRP A 827 -14.53 -44.48 -9.12
N THR A 828 -13.91 -45.62 -8.81
CA THR A 828 -13.76 -46.71 -9.79
C THR A 828 -15.11 -47.41 -9.99
N SER A 829 -15.35 -47.97 -11.19
CA SER A 829 -16.57 -48.74 -11.48
C SER A 829 -16.86 -49.83 -10.43
N ASP A 830 -15.84 -50.53 -9.92
CA ASP A 830 -16.04 -51.58 -8.90
C ASP A 830 -16.62 -51.05 -7.59
N LYS A 831 -16.14 -49.88 -7.15
CA LYS A 831 -16.62 -49.20 -5.94
C LYS A 831 -18.05 -48.70 -6.10
N ILE A 832 -18.38 -48.11 -7.26
CA ILE A 832 -19.75 -47.72 -7.57
C ILE A 832 -20.67 -48.95 -7.60
N LYS A 833 -20.22 -50.04 -8.23
CA LYS A 833 -20.96 -51.30 -8.31
C LYS A 833 -21.25 -51.87 -6.91
N LEU A 834 -20.25 -51.91 -6.03
CA LEU A 834 -20.43 -52.35 -4.63
C LEU A 834 -21.43 -51.47 -3.89
N ASP A 835 -21.40 -50.16 -4.12
CA ASP A 835 -22.30 -49.20 -3.49
C ASP A 835 -23.75 -49.39 -3.92
N ILE A 836 -24.00 -49.41 -5.23
CA ILE A 836 -25.33 -49.65 -5.78
C ILE A 836 -25.85 -51.03 -5.36
N ARG A 837 -24.98 -52.04 -5.29
CA ARG A 837 -25.35 -53.37 -4.76
C ARG A 837 -25.85 -53.27 -3.32
N ALA A 838 -25.13 -52.54 -2.46
CA ALA A 838 -25.54 -52.37 -1.07
C ALA A 838 -26.89 -51.64 -0.95
N ILE A 839 -27.13 -50.60 -1.76
CA ILE A 839 -28.42 -49.89 -1.83
C ILE A 839 -29.55 -50.84 -2.25
N LEU A 840 -29.35 -51.58 -3.34
CA LEU A 840 -30.35 -52.53 -3.85
C LEU A 840 -30.69 -53.65 -2.85
N LEU A 841 -29.70 -54.11 -2.09
CA LEU A 841 -29.89 -55.13 -1.06
C LEU A 841 -30.58 -54.60 0.19
N GLN A 842 -30.33 -53.34 0.57
CA GLN A 842 -30.91 -52.70 1.74
C GLN A 842 -32.35 -52.26 1.49
N TYR A 843 -32.66 -51.68 0.33
CA TYR A 843 -33.95 -51.07 0.04
C TYR A 843 -34.81 -51.91 -0.91
N ARG A 844 -35.04 -53.17 -0.53
CA ARG A 844 -35.77 -54.15 -1.36
C ARG A 844 -37.21 -53.76 -1.71
N SER A 845 -37.81 -52.87 -0.93
CA SER A 845 -39.18 -52.39 -1.13
C SER A 845 -39.30 -51.28 -2.19
N ALA A 846 -38.19 -50.72 -2.67
CA ALA A 846 -38.24 -49.64 -3.65
C ALA A 846 -38.74 -50.14 -5.01
N THR A 847 -39.61 -49.35 -5.62
CA THR A 847 -40.22 -49.63 -6.93
C THR A 847 -39.50 -48.93 -8.08
N GLU A 848 -38.77 -47.86 -7.79
CA GLU A 848 -38.05 -47.06 -8.77
C GLU A 848 -36.63 -46.72 -8.27
N LEU A 849 -35.65 -46.80 -9.16
CA LEU A 849 -34.27 -46.40 -8.91
C LEU A 849 -33.81 -45.40 -9.97
N GLN A 850 -33.42 -44.20 -9.56
CA GLN A 850 -32.90 -43.14 -10.42
C GLN A 850 -31.36 -43.09 -10.30
N LEU A 851 -30.67 -43.10 -11.44
CA LEU A 851 -29.20 -43.18 -11.52
C LEU A 851 -28.67 -42.31 -12.66
N PRO A 852 -27.42 -41.83 -12.62
CA PRO A 852 -26.78 -41.17 -13.75
C PRO A 852 -26.71 -42.12 -14.95
N SER A 853 -27.09 -41.63 -16.13
CA SER A 853 -27.15 -42.40 -17.38
C SER A 853 -25.83 -43.09 -17.76
N ARG A 854 -24.68 -42.50 -17.39
CA ARG A 854 -23.35 -43.10 -17.59
C ARG A 854 -23.16 -44.46 -16.89
N LEU A 855 -24.02 -44.84 -15.94
CA LEU A 855 -23.92 -46.09 -15.20
C LEU A 855 -24.74 -47.24 -15.78
N ARG A 856 -25.43 -47.01 -16.91
CA ARG A 856 -26.32 -47.98 -17.56
C ARG A 856 -25.77 -49.40 -17.63
N GLU A 857 -24.64 -49.60 -18.31
CA GLU A 857 -24.10 -50.94 -18.57
C GLU A 857 -23.69 -51.67 -17.28
N MET A 858 -23.13 -50.93 -16.31
CA MET A 858 -22.73 -51.47 -15.01
C MET A 858 -23.95 -51.89 -14.18
N VAL A 859 -25.03 -51.09 -14.22
CA VAL A 859 -26.28 -51.38 -13.51
C VAL A 859 -26.99 -52.58 -14.13
N LEU A 860 -27.04 -52.67 -15.46
CA LEU A 860 -27.56 -53.84 -16.17
C LEU A 860 -26.79 -55.11 -15.82
N ALA A 861 -25.45 -55.05 -15.78
CA ALA A 861 -24.62 -56.18 -15.39
C ALA A 861 -24.87 -56.59 -13.92
N LEU A 862 -24.97 -55.62 -13.01
CA LEU A 862 -25.26 -55.86 -11.59
C LEU A 862 -26.64 -56.49 -11.37
N LEU A 863 -27.66 -56.08 -12.14
CA LEU A 863 -29.01 -56.64 -12.03
C LEU A 863 -29.08 -58.08 -12.53
N LYS A 864 -28.38 -58.41 -13.62
CA LYS A 864 -28.25 -59.80 -14.08
C LYS A 864 -27.57 -60.67 -13.03
N GLU A 865 -26.54 -60.15 -12.39
CA GLU A 865 -25.87 -60.82 -11.26
C GLU A 865 -26.84 -61.04 -10.09
N LEU A 866 -27.57 -60.00 -9.67
CA LEU A 866 -28.53 -60.10 -8.57
C LEU A 866 -29.73 -61.00 -8.89
N LYS A 867 -30.23 -61.04 -10.14
CA LYS A 867 -31.29 -61.97 -10.55
C LYS A 867 -30.89 -63.44 -10.50
N SER A 868 -29.59 -63.73 -10.69
CA SER A 868 -29.07 -65.09 -10.56
C SER A 868 -28.96 -65.54 -9.09
N ASP A 869 -29.07 -64.60 -8.15
CA ASP A 869 -29.12 -64.86 -6.71
C ASP A 869 -30.59 -65.00 -6.28
N ASP A 870 -31.02 -66.25 -6.01
CA ASP A 870 -32.39 -66.58 -5.59
C ASP A 870 -32.84 -65.80 -4.34
N THR A 871 -31.93 -65.14 -3.61
CA THR A 871 -32.24 -64.33 -2.43
C THR A 871 -32.67 -62.89 -2.75
N TRP A 872 -32.57 -62.45 -4.01
CA TRP A 872 -32.93 -61.09 -4.42
C TRP A 872 -34.43 -60.96 -4.71
N LEU A 873 -35.20 -60.73 -3.64
CA LEU A 873 -36.62 -60.39 -3.72
C LEU A 873 -36.78 -58.85 -3.72
N SER A 874 -36.69 -58.23 -4.89
CA SER A 874 -36.84 -56.78 -5.05
C SER A 874 -38.23 -56.42 -5.60
N ALA A 875 -38.81 -55.33 -5.09
CA ALA A 875 -40.01 -54.69 -5.62
C ALA A 875 -39.71 -53.75 -6.80
N LEU A 876 -38.45 -53.65 -7.23
CA LEU A 876 -37.99 -52.72 -8.24
C LEU A 876 -38.62 -53.01 -9.61
N ARG A 877 -39.32 -52.02 -10.16
CA ARG A 877 -40.00 -52.08 -11.45
C ARG A 877 -39.29 -51.27 -12.52
N PHE A 878 -38.82 -50.08 -12.15
CA PHE A 878 -38.26 -49.11 -13.07
C PHE A 878 -36.87 -48.66 -12.65
N ILE A 879 -35.99 -48.49 -13.64
CA ILE A 879 -34.70 -47.81 -13.47
C ILE A 879 -34.68 -46.63 -14.41
N ASN A 880 -34.63 -45.43 -13.84
CA ASN A 880 -34.59 -44.18 -14.57
C ASN A 880 -33.15 -43.69 -14.64
N LEU A 881 -32.65 -43.52 -15.86
CA LEU A 881 -31.32 -43.03 -16.16
C LEU A 881 -31.40 -41.53 -16.43
N GLU A 882 -30.83 -40.73 -15.53
CA GLU A 882 -30.91 -39.27 -15.56
C GLU A 882 -29.68 -38.65 -16.26
N ALA A 883 -29.89 -37.53 -16.93
CA ALA A 883 -28.84 -36.61 -17.36
C ALA A 883 -28.31 -35.81 -16.16
N GLU A 884 -27.24 -35.02 -16.38
CA GLU A 884 -26.64 -34.17 -15.35
C GLU A 884 -27.62 -33.09 -14.81
N ASP A 885 -28.60 -32.68 -15.62
CA ASP A 885 -29.65 -31.73 -15.22
C ASP A 885 -30.83 -32.38 -14.48
N GLY A 886 -30.78 -33.69 -14.22
CA GLY A 886 -31.84 -34.47 -13.58
C GLY A 886 -32.98 -34.88 -14.52
N THR A 887 -32.91 -34.58 -15.82
CA THR A 887 -33.91 -35.06 -16.78
C THR A 887 -33.76 -36.56 -17.02
N VAL A 888 -34.89 -37.29 -17.04
CA VAL A 888 -34.88 -38.72 -17.32
C VAL A 888 -34.66 -38.96 -18.81
N LEU A 889 -33.54 -39.57 -19.17
CA LEU A 889 -33.18 -39.90 -20.56
C LEU A 889 -33.73 -41.26 -21.00
N GLU A 890 -33.70 -42.25 -20.12
CA GLU A 890 -34.09 -43.62 -20.40
C GLU A 890 -34.75 -44.25 -19.18
N THR A 891 -35.82 -45.02 -19.40
CA THR A 891 -36.48 -45.83 -18.37
C THR A 891 -36.36 -47.30 -18.76
N ILE A 892 -35.78 -48.10 -17.89
CA ILE A 892 -35.60 -49.55 -18.10
C ILE A 892 -36.59 -50.29 -17.21
N GLU A 893 -37.42 -51.16 -17.80
CA GLU A 893 -38.29 -52.06 -17.05
C GLU A 893 -37.48 -53.26 -16.56
N VAL A 894 -37.43 -53.46 -15.24
CA VAL A 894 -36.63 -54.54 -14.64
C VAL A 894 -37.10 -55.93 -15.10
N GLN A 895 -38.36 -56.07 -15.55
CA GLN A 895 -38.88 -57.32 -16.08
C GLN A 895 -38.27 -57.72 -17.44
N GLU A 896 -37.74 -56.77 -18.20
CA GLU A 896 -37.14 -57.01 -19.53
C GLU A 896 -35.67 -57.47 -19.47
N ILE A 897 -34.99 -57.27 -18.33
CA ILE A 897 -33.59 -57.66 -18.09
C ILE A 897 -33.49 -59.15 -17.79
#